data_AF-A0A8H8QLV9-F1
#
_entry.id   AF-A0A8H8QLV9-F1
#
_cell.length_a   1.000
_cell.length_b   1.000
_cell.length_c   1.000
_cell.angle_alpha   90.00
_cell.angle_beta   90.00
_cell.angle_gamma   90.00
#
_symmetry.space_group_name_H-M   'P 1'
#
loop_
_entity.id
_entity.type
_entity.pdbx_description
1 polymer ?
#
loop_
_entity_poly.entity_id
_entity_poly.type
_entity_poly.pdbx_seq_one_letter_code
_entity_poly.pdbx_strand_id
1 'polypeptide(L)'
;MFWSNSYDAKTAYAVHYQQGALNTPTVIKIRKLYKPSLISARTLATQSPTSPSSAQLGIASDFPGMRILCVAEKPSIAKSIANILAHGHTSNRPGKDKYCRNYDFQYRMPGVQGMVDMTMTSVRGHLTEADFGPQHKGWRSCQPSDLFEAPIITGLSNDAKSIGQNLRMEARNADAVMIWTDCDREGEHIGSEIVEEVRKVRRNIRVMRARFSAIIDSQIHAACQNTVELDWRAADAVESRIQLDLRIGAAFTRMQTMALQNRMPALRDASQVISYGPCQFPTLGFVVDRYNKVVHFVPEAFWYLQVDKTRSMSGGDPSPDDPPDQICKVTFNWDRVHLFDKKAVEVFRDLCRAKREGTVENVTNKQTKKWKPYPLTTVELQKSGSRLLRLAPKRILDIAESLYQKGFLSYPRTETDQYDKDFDFNTLIAKQTADGAWSGIAQRLLDGAFERPRNGRNNDKAHPPIHPTAHAGGLSGDDKRVYDYVTRRFLASCWSDAIGSQTTVAIDIAGEKFHASGLVILQRNYLEVFTYDKWEGNLLPPFVRGERLTPTRLEMKQGCTSPPKLLTEADLVNLMDKNGIGTDATIAEHIAKVIERQYVMQVKEGKTNYLVPSTLGIGLVEGYNQLNLEKSLSKPLLRRETEYRMSLICAGQRTKTETIQESLEEYREVFALTSRQFGRIADTVLQYLTNPNAGQEARAVELIERDDDGFAGDESDADDFDDGGGGGGGGGGGGRGRAARGRGASSTATRGGRGGRGGAAAAAAATTRRPPRPEDDDDDFTMSAPAPRSLNSTNGTGGRRCMCGEPAVERTTNKPGPNQGRKFFVCPKPMGDSGKCDFFDWADSSNGPAPPARVIPAKRPSASDNDSDNRSSNMRTYNCNFNSGGVRRCDCNLQAVLKTVSKDGPTKGKAFWACNRESARLRCGFFEWDDGSADTSDSNNSAGGGRYGGQTSRGNSRSSGGGGGGGGGECYRCGQTGHWASDCPNPRQNSNLNSNSNSNSNSNSRTSAAKRGSSSSTRRGRGRGGNKAAGKDDGCFRCGKNGHWSSECPG
;
A
#
# COMPACT_ATOMS: atom_id res chain seq x y z
N MET A 1 -38.96 -9.25 48.29
CA MET A 1 -39.05 -10.28 49.35
C MET A 1 -37.66 -10.45 49.96
N PHE A 2 -37.52 -10.08 51.24
CA PHE A 2 -36.69 -10.65 52.35
C PHE A 2 -35.43 -11.49 51.98
N TRP A 3 -34.21 -11.35 52.52
CA TRP A 3 -33.57 -10.91 53.80
C TRP A 3 -32.10 -10.50 53.46
N SER A 4 -31.42 -9.42 53.90
CA SER A 4 -30.96 -8.90 55.22
C SER A 4 -29.83 -9.66 55.94
N ASN A 5 -28.67 -8.97 56.13
CA ASN A 5 -27.75 -8.90 57.30
C ASN A 5 -26.25 -8.87 56.88
N SER A 6 -25.28 -8.25 57.56
CA SER A 6 -25.06 -7.00 58.33
C SER A 6 -23.74 -7.17 59.13
N TYR A 7 -23.08 -6.05 59.47
CA TYR A 7 -22.02 -5.83 60.50
C TYR A 7 -20.52 -6.00 60.17
N ASP A 8 -19.86 -4.85 59.90
CA ASP A 8 -18.96 -4.06 60.78
C ASP A 8 -17.90 -4.76 61.67
N ALA A 9 -16.63 -4.32 61.58
CA ALA A 9 -15.81 -3.84 62.72
C ALA A 9 -14.33 -3.52 62.37
N LYS A 10 -13.90 -2.36 62.87
CA LYS A 10 -12.55 -1.78 62.90
C LYS A 10 -11.58 -2.56 63.81
N THR A 11 -10.28 -2.53 63.52
CA THR A 11 -9.25 -2.39 64.57
C THR A 11 -7.99 -1.73 64.00
N ALA A 12 -7.59 -0.61 64.63
CA ALA A 12 -6.30 0.02 64.49
C ALA A 12 -5.37 -0.49 65.61
N TYR A 13 -4.08 -0.69 65.33
CA TYR A 13 -3.02 -0.61 66.34
C TYR A 13 -1.70 -0.17 65.70
N ALA A 14 -0.90 0.49 66.52
CA ALA A 14 0.11 1.47 66.15
C ALA A 14 1.54 1.01 66.50
N VAL A 15 2.53 1.76 65.98
CA VAL A 15 3.87 2.03 66.54
C VAL A 15 4.89 0.86 66.58
N HIS A 16 6.00 0.99 65.83
CA HIS A 16 7.35 1.16 66.42
C HIS A 16 8.45 1.42 65.37
N TYR A 17 9.23 2.46 65.65
CA TYR A 17 10.56 2.80 65.11
C TYR A 17 11.62 1.83 65.68
N GLN A 18 12.62 1.40 64.89
CA GLN A 18 14.06 1.53 65.23
C GLN A 18 15.04 0.99 64.17
N GLN A 19 16.19 1.65 64.16
CA GLN A 19 17.38 1.58 63.30
C GLN A 19 18.26 0.35 63.57
N GLY A 20 19.19 0.05 62.64
CA GLY A 20 20.35 -0.80 62.93
C GLY A 20 21.25 -1.03 61.72
N ALA A 21 22.42 -0.40 61.72
CA ALA A 21 23.44 -0.39 60.68
C ALA A 21 24.49 -1.51 60.82
N LEU A 22 25.25 -1.77 59.74
CA LEU A 22 26.73 -1.79 59.65
C LEU A 22 27.36 -2.94 58.82
N ASN A 23 28.36 -2.50 58.03
CA ASN A 23 29.65 -3.11 57.70
C ASN A 23 29.92 -3.80 56.34
N THR A 24 30.96 -3.23 55.71
CA THR A 24 31.75 -3.56 54.50
C THR A 24 32.84 -4.62 54.78
N PRO A 25 33.54 -5.13 53.73
CA PRO A 25 34.91 -4.64 53.41
C PRO A 25 35.20 -4.55 51.87
N THR A 26 35.82 -3.49 51.32
CA THR A 26 37.28 -3.13 51.19
C THR A 26 38.02 -3.84 50.00
N VAL A 27 38.16 -3.24 48.79
CA VAL A 27 39.27 -2.40 48.18
C VAL A 27 40.35 -3.25 47.44
N ILE A 28 40.80 -2.97 46.19
CA ILE A 28 41.94 -2.08 45.78
C ILE A 28 41.96 -1.76 44.24
N LYS A 29 41.95 -0.44 43.91
CA LYS A 29 42.71 0.44 42.94
C LYS A 29 43.02 0.01 41.47
N ILE A 30 43.06 0.89 40.44
CA ILE A 30 43.95 2.08 40.22
C ILE A 30 43.36 3.18 39.29
N ARG A 31 43.82 4.43 39.57
CA ARG A 31 43.62 5.85 39.11
C ARG A 31 43.70 6.17 37.58
N LYS A 32 43.15 7.29 37.07
CA LYS A 32 43.57 8.74 37.16
C LYS A 32 42.40 9.72 36.82
N LEU A 33 42.02 10.70 37.67
CA LEU A 33 42.41 12.14 37.79
C LEU A 33 41.94 13.04 36.61
N TYR A 34 41.04 14.03 36.80
CA TYR A 34 41.37 15.41 37.24
C TYR A 34 40.16 16.19 37.87
N LYS A 35 40.46 17.16 38.74
CA LYS A 35 39.59 17.92 39.68
C LYS A 35 38.89 19.16 39.07
N PRO A 36 37.88 19.73 39.79
CA PRO A 36 37.95 21.15 40.16
C PRO A 36 37.73 21.42 41.68
N SER A 37 38.26 22.54 42.16
CA SER A 37 38.33 22.96 43.57
C SER A 37 37.20 23.90 44.00
N LEU A 38 36.76 23.73 45.25
CA LEU A 38 35.83 24.54 46.03
C LEU A 38 36.55 25.64 46.84
N ILE A 39 35.88 26.77 47.07
CA ILE A 39 36.05 27.67 48.24
C ILE A 39 34.63 28.14 48.61
N SER A 40 34.00 27.55 49.63
CA SER A 40 33.91 27.93 51.05
C SER A 40 32.81 28.93 51.37
N ALA A 41 31.86 28.47 52.19
CA ALA A 41 30.77 29.21 52.79
C ALA A 41 31.22 30.04 54.00
N ARG A 42 30.45 31.08 54.34
CA ARG A 42 30.29 31.56 55.71
C ARG A 42 28.92 32.22 55.94
N THR A 43 28.48 32.07 57.18
CA THR A 43 27.14 32.09 57.77
C THR A 43 26.71 33.48 58.28
N LEU A 44 25.43 33.58 58.68
CA LEU A 44 24.74 34.58 59.54
C LEU A 44 23.93 35.64 58.78
N ALA A 45 22.79 36.17 59.22
CA ALA A 45 21.73 35.80 60.16
C ALA A 45 20.54 36.75 59.87
N THR A 46 19.32 36.33 60.23
CA THR A 46 18.05 37.07 60.43
C THR A 46 18.05 38.62 60.41
N GLN A 47 17.11 39.23 59.66
CA GLN A 47 16.01 40.12 60.14
C GLN A 47 15.27 40.81 58.96
N SER A 48 13.94 40.86 59.02
CA SER A 48 13.03 41.76 58.29
C SER A 48 12.82 43.06 59.10
N PRO A 49 12.13 44.17 58.68
CA PRO A 49 11.41 44.48 57.42
C PRO A 49 11.57 45.96 56.89
N THR A 50 10.78 46.31 55.86
CA THR A 50 10.29 47.66 55.44
C THR A 50 11.19 48.65 54.65
N SER A 51 10.55 49.21 53.61
CA SER A 51 10.95 50.14 52.53
C SER A 51 11.28 51.58 52.97
N PRO A 52 12.05 52.36 52.16
CA PRO A 52 11.41 53.33 51.24
C PRO A 52 12.14 53.58 49.90
N SER A 53 11.46 54.29 49.00
CA SER A 53 11.87 54.68 47.63
C SER A 53 13.13 55.54 47.51
N SER A 54 13.84 55.41 46.39
CA SER A 54 14.03 56.49 45.40
C SER A 54 15.04 56.07 44.31
N ALA A 55 14.86 56.64 43.12
CA ALA A 55 15.49 56.27 41.87
C ALA A 55 17.01 56.49 41.83
N GLN A 56 17.75 55.62 41.14
CA GLN A 56 18.90 56.07 40.35
C GLN A 56 19.30 55.09 39.23
N LEU A 57 19.10 55.60 38.01
CA LEU A 57 19.95 55.49 36.82
C LEU A 57 20.33 54.10 36.31
N GLY A 58 19.73 53.80 35.16
CA GLY A 58 20.01 52.63 34.36
C GLY A 58 21.42 52.59 33.79
N ILE A 59 21.91 51.37 33.69
CA ILE A 59 22.66 50.90 32.53
C ILE A 59 21.92 49.63 32.12
N ALA A 60 20.87 49.79 31.30
CA ALA A 60 20.33 48.67 30.55
C ALA A 60 21.45 48.22 29.62
N SER A 61 22.02 47.06 29.90
CA SER A 61 22.94 46.40 28.98
C SER A 61 22.13 45.96 27.76
N ASP A 62 21.99 46.85 26.78
CA ASP A 62 21.51 46.57 25.42
C ASP A 62 22.52 45.65 24.72
N PHE A 63 22.50 44.37 25.08
CA PHE A 63 22.83 43.34 24.10
C PHE A 63 21.57 43.15 23.27
N PRO A 64 21.57 43.43 21.95
CA PRO A 64 20.41 43.17 21.12
C PRO A 64 20.07 41.67 21.23
N GLY A 65 18.98 41.36 21.92
CA GLY A 65 18.48 40.01 22.07
C GLY A 65 18.22 39.40 20.70
N MET A 66 18.60 38.13 20.51
CA MET A 66 18.40 37.40 19.26
C MET A 66 16.91 37.44 18.88
N ARG A 67 16.61 37.74 17.61
CA ARG A 67 15.26 37.78 17.05
C ARG A 67 15.02 36.65 16.08
N ILE A 68 13.92 35.92 16.26
CA ILE A 68 13.57 34.78 15.41
C ILE A 68 12.19 34.98 14.80
N LEU A 69 12.13 34.94 13.47
CA LEU A 69 10.87 34.87 12.74
C LEU A 69 10.43 33.40 12.64
N CYS A 70 9.35 33.04 13.29
CA CYS A 70 8.76 31.71 13.21
C CYS A 70 7.58 31.72 12.22
N VAL A 71 7.52 30.78 11.28
CA VAL A 71 6.47 30.75 10.24
C VAL A 71 5.81 29.38 10.17
N ALA A 72 4.52 29.31 10.49
CA ALA A 72 3.70 28.10 10.39
C ALA A 72 2.90 28.03 9.08
N GLU A 73 2.40 26.85 8.72
CA GLU A 73 1.66 26.65 7.47
C GLU A 73 0.29 27.35 7.42
N LYS A 74 -0.38 27.46 8.58
CA LYS A 74 -1.76 27.98 8.68
C LYS A 74 -1.92 28.90 9.90
N PRO A 75 -2.86 29.87 9.85
CA PRO A 75 -3.09 30.79 10.97
C PRO A 75 -3.49 30.10 12.28
N SER A 76 -4.26 29.00 12.20
CA SER A 76 -4.67 28.20 13.37
C SER A 76 -3.48 27.54 14.06
N ILE A 77 -2.54 27.02 13.27
CA ILE A 77 -1.31 26.37 13.75
C ILE A 77 -0.39 27.40 14.40
N ALA A 78 -0.13 28.53 13.74
CA ALA A 78 0.67 29.62 14.31
C ALA A 78 0.14 30.09 15.67
N LYS A 79 -1.17 30.30 15.76
CA LYS A 79 -1.81 30.71 17.03
C LYS A 79 -1.60 29.66 18.12
N SER A 80 -1.79 28.38 17.80
CA SER A 80 -1.69 27.29 18.77
C SER A 80 -0.25 27.11 19.26
N ILE A 81 0.72 27.13 18.35
CA ILE A 81 2.14 27.03 18.69
C ILE A 81 2.61 28.24 19.50
N ALA A 82 2.23 29.46 19.10
CA ALA A 82 2.57 30.68 19.84
C ALA A 82 2.00 30.64 21.28
N ASN A 83 0.74 30.21 21.43
CA ASN A 83 0.12 30.08 22.74
C ASN A 83 0.85 29.08 23.65
N ILE A 84 1.31 27.95 23.08
CA ILE A 84 2.09 26.94 23.83
C ILE A 84 3.43 27.54 24.26
N LEU A 85 4.22 28.04 23.31
CA LEU A 85 5.58 28.52 23.58
C LEU A 85 5.60 29.74 24.52
N ALA A 86 4.58 30.59 24.46
CA ALA A 86 4.45 31.77 25.30
C ALA A 86 3.71 31.51 26.63
N HIS A 87 3.31 30.27 26.92
CA HIS A 87 2.45 29.94 28.07
C HIS A 87 1.19 30.83 28.15
N GLY A 88 0.59 31.14 27.00
CA GLY A 88 -0.57 32.02 26.86
C GLY A 88 -0.29 33.52 26.84
N HIS A 89 0.96 33.95 27.06
CA HIS A 89 1.35 35.37 27.11
C HIS A 89 1.92 35.87 25.78
N THR A 90 1.09 35.93 24.73
CA THR A 90 1.47 36.49 23.42
C THR A 90 0.98 37.93 23.23
N SER A 91 1.82 38.81 22.70
CA SER A 91 1.38 40.08 22.11
C SER A 91 0.89 39.84 20.69
N ASN A 92 -0.34 40.28 20.38
CA ASN A 92 -0.95 40.05 19.06
C ASN A 92 -0.95 41.34 18.23
N ARG A 93 -0.19 41.34 17.14
CA ARG A 93 -0.16 42.44 16.16
C ARG A 93 -0.82 42.02 14.83
N PRO A 94 -1.53 42.94 14.15
CA PRO A 94 -2.04 42.68 12.81
C PRO A 94 -0.87 42.51 11.83
N GLY A 95 -0.95 41.47 10.99
CA GLY A 95 -0.09 41.33 9.82
C GLY A 95 -0.58 42.18 8.65
N LYS A 96 0.04 42.02 7.48
CA LYS A 96 -0.43 42.64 6.22
C LYS A 96 -1.60 41.89 5.58
N ASP A 97 -1.74 40.61 5.88
CA ASP A 97 -2.91 39.82 5.50
C ASP A 97 -4.00 39.87 6.57
N LYS A 98 -5.26 39.75 6.16
CA LYS A 98 -6.42 39.81 7.07
C LYS A 98 -6.44 38.64 8.06
N TYR A 99 -5.94 37.47 7.66
CA TYR A 99 -6.05 36.23 8.43
C TYR A 99 -4.74 35.85 9.12
N CYS A 100 -3.60 36.20 8.55
CA CYS A 100 -2.28 35.92 9.11
C CYS A 100 -1.85 37.03 10.07
N ARG A 101 -1.80 36.72 11.37
CA ARG A 101 -1.37 37.64 12.44
C ARG A 101 0.07 37.39 12.88
N ASN A 102 0.66 38.36 13.56
CA ASN A 102 1.99 38.25 14.17
C ASN A 102 1.82 38.14 15.69
N TYR A 103 2.35 37.07 16.27
CA TYR A 103 2.31 36.78 17.71
C TYR A 103 3.72 36.92 18.27
N ASP A 104 3.97 37.97 19.04
CA ASP A 104 5.27 38.21 19.65
C ASP A 104 5.31 37.70 21.08
N PHE A 105 6.41 37.06 21.44
CA PHE A 105 6.66 36.56 22.78
C PHE A 105 8.16 36.37 23.00
N GLN A 106 8.54 36.23 24.27
CA GLN A 106 9.89 35.88 24.66
C GLN A 106 9.98 34.40 24.97
N TYR A 107 11.07 33.76 24.51
CA TYR A 107 11.29 32.33 24.71
C TYR A 107 12.73 32.07 25.13
N ARG A 108 12.91 31.12 26.06
CA ARG A 108 14.24 30.70 26.52
C ARG A 108 14.74 29.52 25.70
N MET A 109 15.63 29.78 24.73
CA MET A 109 16.25 28.71 23.96
C MET A 109 17.52 28.15 24.63
N PRO A 110 17.75 26.82 24.57
CA PRO A 110 19.00 26.21 24.98
C PRO A 110 20.19 26.81 24.22
N GLY A 111 21.28 27.09 24.94
CA GLY A 111 22.52 27.59 24.34
C GLY A 111 22.52 29.09 23.99
N VAL A 112 21.41 29.81 24.18
CA VAL A 112 21.37 31.29 24.06
C VAL A 112 21.36 31.92 25.45
N GLN A 113 22.21 32.92 25.66
CA GLN A 113 22.20 33.69 26.91
C GLN A 113 21.00 34.65 26.91
N GLY A 114 20.09 34.48 27.87
CA GLY A 114 18.91 35.33 28.02
C GLY A 114 17.65 34.83 27.29
N MET A 115 16.69 35.74 27.12
CA MET A 115 15.47 35.49 26.35
C MET A 115 15.69 35.83 24.88
N VAL A 116 15.04 35.07 24.01
CA VAL A 116 14.99 35.31 22.57
C VAL A 116 13.63 35.91 22.24
N ASP A 117 13.63 37.00 21.47
CA ASP A 117 12.39 37.60 20.96
C ASP A 117 11.92 36.78 19.75
N MET A 118 10.73 36.20 19.83
CA MET A 118 10.12 35.42 18.76
C MET A 118 8.90 36.12 18.21
N THR A 119 8.81 36.19 16.90
CA THR A 119 7.60 36.59 16.17
C THR A 119 7.08 35.38 15.42
N MET A 120 5.97 34.80 15.88
CA MET A 120 5.27 33.73 15.17
C MET A 120 4.23 34.30 14.22
N THR A 121 4.29 33.91 12.95
CA THR A 121 3.30 34.23 11.91
C THR A 121 2.97 32.97 11.11
N SER A 122 2.14 33.10 10.07
CA SER A 122 1.75 31.99 9.22
C SER A 122 1.66 32.34 7.76
N VAL A 123 1.68 31.31 6.93
CA VAL A 123 1.17 31.35 5.55
C VAL A 123 -0.25 30.73 5.50
N ARG A 124 -0.74 30.37 4.30
CA ARG A 124 -2.03 29.69 4.11
C ARG A 124 -1.89 28.50 3.15
N GLY A 125 -0.92 27.64 3.42
CA GLY A 125 -0.41 26.68 2.43
C GLY A 125 0.65 27.30 1.52
N HIS A 126 0.70 26.86 0.26
CA HIS A 126 1.68 27.36 -0.73
C HIS A 126 1.63 28.88 -0.89
N LEU A 127 2.80 29.49 -0.94
CA LEU A 127 3.00 30.91 -1.25
C LEU A 127 3.10 31.17 -2.74
N THR A 128 3.59 30.18 -3.50
CA THR A 128 3.89 30.36 -4.92
C THR A 128 2.94 29.61 -5.83
N GLU A 129 2.75 30.16 -7.02
CA GLU A 129 2.10 29.50 -8.14
C GLU A 129 3.11 29.34 -9.28
N ALA A 130 3.16 28.13 -9.85
CA ALA A 130 3.97 27.81 -11.02
C ALA A 130 3.08 27.80 -12.26
N ASP A 131 3.43 28.60 -13.26
CA ASP A 131 2.70 28.67 -14.53
C ASP A 131 3.67 28.92 -15.70
N PHE A 132 3.22 28.72 -16.93
CA PHE A 132 4.02 29.03 -18.10
C PHE A 132 4.18 30.54 -18.31
N GLY A 133 5.28 30.93 -18.94
CA GLY A 133 5.49 32.33 -19.34
C GLY A 133 4.40 32.86 -20.31
N PRO A 134 4.29 34.20 -20.47
CA PRO A 134 3.21 34.83 -21.25
C PRO A 134 3.05 34.29 -22.69
N GLN A 135 4.14 33.87 -23.31
CA GLN A 135 4.15 33.29 -24.66
C GLN A 135 3.45 31.91 -24.73
N HIS A 136 3.40 31.17 -23.63
CA HIS A 136 2.91 29.78 -23.57
C HIS A 136 1.65 29.63 -22.71
N LYS A 137 1.28 30.66 -21.93
CA LYS A 137 0.11 30.64 -21.03
C LYS A 137 -1.23 30.57 -21.78
N GLY A 138 -1.32 31.20 -22.95
CA GLY A 138 -2.53 31.17 -23.78
C GLY A 138 -2.78 29.78 -24.38
N TRP A 139 -4.04 29.34 -24.39
CA TRP A 139 -4.42 28.02 -24.93
C TRP A 139 -4.03 27.84 -26.40
N ARG A 140 -4.06 28.92 -27.18
CA ARG A 140 -3.72 28.96 -28.62
C ARG A 140 -2.41 29.71 -28.90
N SER A 141 -1.63 30.06 -27.87
CA SER A 141 -0.42 30.86 -28.04
C SER A 141 0.81 30.03 -28.43
N CYS A 142 0.77 28.71 -28.25
CA CYS A 142 1.81 27.75 -28.63
C CYS A 142 1.18 26.41 -29.00
N GLN A 143 1.96 25.53 -29.63
CA GLN A 143 1.52 24.15 -29.82
C GLN A 143 1.61 23.39 -28.48
N PRO A 144 0.69 22.45 -28.19
CA PRO A 144 0.75 21.71 -26.93
C PRO A 144 2.04 20.93 -26.71
N SER A 145 2.75 20.53 -27.78
CA SER A 145 4.08 19.90 -27.70
C SER A 145 5.15 20.82 -27.10
N ASP A 146 5.03 22.12 -27.30
CA ASP A 146 6.04 23.09 -26.88
C ASP A 146 6.07 23.22 -25.33
N LEU A 147 4.98 22.84 -24.67
CA LEU A 147 4.83 22.89 -23.21
C LEU A 147 5.75 21.92 -22.46
N PHE A 148 6.29 20.91 -23.14
CA PHE A 148 7.30 20.02 -22.54
C PHE A 148 8.61 20.76 -22.23
N GLU A 149 8.94 21.79 -23.01
CA GLU A 149 10.18 22.58 -22.88
C GLU A 149 9.94 24.02 -22.40
N ALA A 150 8.71 24.51 -22.52
CA ALA A 150 8.36 25.90 -22.20
C ALA A 150 8.85 26.32 -20.80
N PRO A 151 9.38 27.54 -20.62
CA PRO A 151 9.84 28.00 -19.31
C PRO A 151 8.66 28.14 -18.34
N ILE A 152 8.85 27.61 -17.12
CA ILE A 152 7.94 27.78 -15.99
C ILE A 152 8.41 28.99 -15.19
N ILE A 153 7.48 29.89 -14.88
CA ILE A 153 7.69 31.03 -14.00
C ILE A 153 6.98 30.72 -12.69
N THR A 154 7.74 30.76 -11.60
CA THR A 154 7.23 30.62 -10.24
C THR A 154 7.22 31.98 -9.57
N GLY A 155 6.09 32.39 -9.02
CA GLY A 155 5.93 33.67 -8.35
C GLY A 155 4.91 33.60 -7.22
N LEU A 156 4.84 34.64 -6.39
CA LEU A 156 3.82 34.71 -5.36
C LEU A 156 2.43 34.73 -5.99
N SER A 157 1.55 33.86 -5.50
CA SER A 157 0.15 33.90 -5.89
C SER A 157 -0.49 35.23 -5.50
N ASN A 158 -1.54 35.64 -6.21
CA ASN A 158 -2.20 36.92 -5.96
C ASN A 158 -2.67 37.09 -4.52
N ASP A 159 -3.14 36.00 -3.90
CA ASP A 159 -3.63 35.97 -2.53
C ASP A 159 -2.52 35.85 -1.48
N ALA A 160 -1.29 35.47 -1.87
CA ALA A 160 -0.12 35.39 -0.99
C ALA A 160 0.75 36.66 -1.01
N LYS A 161 0.46 37.66 -1.87
CA LYS A 161 1.26 38.90 -1.97
C LYS A 161 1.37 39.66 -0.64
N SER A 162 0.26 39.80 0.08
CA SER A 162 0.22 40.44 1.40
C SER A 162 1.01 39.65 2.44
N ILE A 163 0.93 38.32 2.39
CA ILE A 163 1.68 37.41 3.26
C ILE A 163 3.19 37.54 3.00
N GLY A 164 3.62 37.48 1.74
CA GLY A 164 5.02 37.70 1.36
C GLY A 164 5.55 39.07 1.81
N GLN A 165 4.75 40.13 1.69
CA GLN A 165 5.10 41.44 2.23
C GLN A 165 5.29 41.43 3.75
N ASN A 166 4.44 40.70 4.49
CA ASN A 166 4.59 40.52 5.93
C ASN A 166 5.89 39.75 6.27
N LEU A 167 6.17 38.65 5.58
CA LEU A 167 7.39 37.86 5.76
C LEU A 167 8.64 38.71 5.52
N ARG A 168 8.67 39.48 4.43
CA ARG A 168 9.76 40.42 4.12
C ARG A 168 9.95 41.49 5.19
N MET A 169 8.86 41.98 5.78
CA MET A 169 8.90 43.02 6.81
C MET A 169 9.48 42.49 8.11
N GLU A 170 8.95 41.38 8.62
CA GLU A 170 9.40 40.78 9.87
C GLU A 170 10.83 40.22 9.73
N ALA A 171 11.19 39.70 8.55
CA ALA A 171 12.55 39.25 8.25
C ALA A 171 13.62 40.34 8.34
N ARG A 172 13.29 41.63 8.13
CA ARG A 172 14.29 42.72 8.15
C ARG A 172 15.04 42.79 9.46
N ASN A 173 14.39 42.48 10.57
CA ASN A 173 14.94 42.61 11.92
C ASN A 173 15.17 41.24 12.59
N ALA A 174 15.05 40.14 11.84
CA ALA A 174 15.28 38.80 12.36
C ALA A 174 16.71 38.32 12.06
N ASP A 175 17.31 37.64 13.04
CA ASP A 175 18.62 37.00 12.92
C ASP A 175 18.49 35.58 12.34
N ALA A 176 17.34 34.95 12.56
CA ALA A 176 17.03 33.63 12.05
C ALA A 176 15.55 33.49 11.68
N VAL A 177 15.27 32.55 10.76
CA VAL A 177 13.92 32.10 10.43
C VAL A 177 13.75 30.65 10.88
N MET A 178 12.67 30.35 11.60
CA MET A 178 12.31 29.00 12.05
C MET A 178 11.03 28.54 11.34
N ILE A 179 11.13 27.45 10.59
CA ILE A 179 10.04 26.87 9.81
C ILE A 179 9.23 25.91 10.69
N TRP A 180 7.93 26.20 10.80
CA TRP A 180 6.92 25.48 11.58
C TRP A 180 5.78 24.96 10.69
N THR A 181 6.04 24.73 9.40
CA THR A 181 5.10 24.05 8.50
C THR A 181 4.86 22.61 8.94
N ASP A 182 3.80 21.96 8.45
CA ASP A 182 3.56 20.56 8.80
C ASP A 182 4.74 19.68 8.33
N CYS A 183 4.98 18.55 8.99
CA CYS A 183 6.24 17.79 8.81
C CYS A 183 6.19 16.72 7.71
N ASP A 184 5.44 16.98 6.63
CA ASP A 184 5.41 16.18 5.41
C ASP A 184 6.21 16.82 4.27
N ARG A 185 6.19 16.19 3.08
CA ARG A 185 6.91 16.71 1.91
C ARG A 185 6.37 18.06 1.45
N GLU A 186 5.04 18.25 1.49
CA GLU A 186 4.41 19.54 1.14
C GLU A 186 4.88 20.66 2.07
N GLY A 187 4.89 20.40 3.38
CA GLY A 187 5.34 21.36 4.37
C GLY A 187 6.83 21.71 4.24
N GLU A 188 7.69 20.77 3.83
CA GLU A 188 9.09 21.09 3.47
C GLU A 188 9.18 22.00 2.25
N HIS A 189 8.34 21.77 1.22
CA HIS A 189 8.30 22.64 0.05
C HIS A 189 7.76 24.04 0.39
N ILE A 190 6.69 24.16 1.16
CA ILE A 190 6.19 25.46 1.66
C ILE A 190 7.26 26.15 2.51
N GLY A 191 7.99 25.39 3.32
CA GLY A 191 9.16 25.86 4.05
C GLY A 191 10.22 26.48 3.14
N SER A 192 10.49 25.84 2.00
CA SER A 192 11.43 26.36 0.99
C SER A 192 10.95 27.68 0.36
N GLU A 193 9.65 27.80 0.04
CA GLU A 193 9.05 29.04 -0.48
C GLU A 193 9.18 30.20 0.52
N ILE A 194 8.93 29.93 1.80
CA ILE A 194 9.10 30.91 2.88
C ILE A 194 10.55 31.38 2.94
N VAL A 195 11.51 30.45 2.91
CA VAL A 195 12.94 30.75 2.96
C VAL A 195 13.36 31.61 1.75
N GLU A 196 12.92 31.26 0.55
CA GLU A 196 13.21 32.05 -0.66
C GLU A 196 12.66 33.48 -0.54
N GLU A 197 11.43 33.62 -0.06
CA GLU A 197 10.78 34.91 0.11
C GLU A 197 11.47 35.79 1.16
N VAL A 198 11.90 35.21 2.28
CA VAL A 198 12.67 35.87 3.34
C VAL A 198 14.07 36.27 2.85
N ARG A 199 14.74 35.40 2.09
CA ARG A 199 16.09 35.64 1.55
C ARG A 199 16.16 36.77 0.52
N LYS A 200 15.04 37.19 -0.07
CA LYS A 200 14.96 38.42 -0.89
C LYS A 200 15.34 39.68 -0.11
N VAL A 201 15.22 39.66 1.21
CA VAL A 201 15.57 40.79 2.09
C VAL A 201 16.78 40.48 2.97
N ARG A 202 16.91 39.25 3.49
CA ARG A 202 18.06 38.79 4.28
C ARG A 202 18.69 37.54 3.67
N ARG A 203 19.59 37.73 2.70
CA ARG A 203 20.18 36.63 1.90
C ARG A 203 20.85 35.52 2.74
N ASN A 204 21.53 35.91 3.81
CA ASN A 204 22.31 35.00 4.67
C ASN A 204 21.61 34.70 6.00
N ILE A 205 20.28 34.83 6.07
CA ILE A 205 19.53 34.51 7.30
C ILE A 205 19.73 33.04 7.69
N ARG A 206 19.90 32.78 8.98
CA ARG A 206 19.98 31.40 9.50
C ARG A 206 18.61 30.75 9.38
N VAL A 207 18.55 29.57 8.76
CA VAL A 207 17.32 28.78 8.60
C VAL A 207 17.32 27.64 9.62
N MET A 208 16.21 27.48 10.33
CA MET A 208 15.98 26.42 11.30
C MET A 208 14.65 25.73 10.98
N ARG A 209 14.57 24.42 11.18
CA ARG A 209 13.35 23.64 10.97
C ARG A 209 12.91 22.98 12.27
N ALA A 210 11.71 23.30 12.74
CA ALA A 210 11.09 22.61 13.87
C ALA A 210 10.38 21.34 13.37
N ARG A 211 10.62 20.19 14.03
CA ARG A 211 9.98 18.90 13.69
C ARG A 211 9.04 18.45 14.80
N PHE A 212 7.78 18.19 14.46
CA PHE A 212 6.73 17.79 15.40
C PHE A 212 5.72 16.89 14.70
N SER A 213 5.04 16.06 15.48
CA SER A 213 4.00 15.13 14.97
C SER A 213 2.63 15.37 15.61
N ALA A 214 2.56 16.25 16.60
CA ALA A 214 1.35 16.67 17.29
C ALA A 214 1.54 18.08 17.85
N ILE A 215 0.46 18.87 17.86
CA ILE A 215 0.43 20.21 18.46
C ILE A 215 0.12 20.07 19.95
N ILE A 216 1.10 19.59 20.71
CA ILE A 216 1.03 19.42 22.17
C ILE A 216 2.26 20.01 22.85
N ASP A 217 2.08 20.48 24.08
CA ASP A 217 3.08 21.23 24.87
C ASP A 217 4.48 20.60 24.82
N SER A 218 4.59 19.33 25.21
CA SER A 218 5.87 18.62 25.25
C SER A 218 6.58 18.53 23.91
N GLN A 219 5.85 18.25 22.82
CA GLN A 219 6.45 18.13 21.48
C GLN A 219 6.84 19.48 20.91
N ILE A 220 6.03 20.52 21.11
CA ILE A 220 6.31 21.85 20.58
C ILE A 220 7.52 22.48 21.28
N HIS A 221 7.64 22.34 22.61
CA HIS A 221 8.84 22.76 23.31
C HIS A 221 10.07 21.98 22.84
N ALA A 222 9.97 20.65 22.71
CA ALA A 222 11.07 19.82 22.20
C ALA A 222 11.50 20.22 20.78
N ALA A 223 10.54 20.51 19.88
CA ALA A 223 10.79 20.92 18.50
C ALA A 223 11.49 22.29 18.41
N CYS A 224 11.10 23.24 19.27
CA CYS A 224 11.74 24.55 19.35
C CYS A 224 13.18 24.46 19.87
N GLN A 225 13.43 23.54 20.80
CA GLN A 225 14.74 23.36 21.44
C GLN A 225 15.71 22.51 20.60
N ASN A 226 15.20 21.64 19.72
CA ASN A 226 15.99 20.69 18.93
C ASN A 226 15.72 20.86 17.43
N THR A 227 16.00 22.05 16.89
CA THR A 227 15.79 22.34 15.47
C THR A 227 16.76 21.58 14.58
N VAL A 228 16.30 21.20 13.38
CA VAL A 228 17.10 20.57 12.33
C VAL A 228 17.23 21.50 11.11
N GLU A 229 17.91 21.03 10.07
CA GLU A 229 17.91 21.70 8.76
C GLU A 229 16.64 21.38 7.96
N LEU A 230 16.23 22.32 7.10
CA LEU A 230 15.14 22.10 6.15
C LEU A 230 15.55 21.04 5.12
N ASP A 231 14.67 20.09 4.83
CA ASP A 231 14.95 19.03 3.86
C ASP A 231 14.70 19.51 2.43
N TRP A 232 15.74 20.07 1.82
CA TRP A 232 15.70 20.55 0.44
C TRP A 232 15.42 19.45 -0.58
N ARG A 233 15.73 18.18 -0.27
CA ARG A 233 15.46 17.06 -1.19
C ARG A 233 13.98 16.72 -1.21
N ALA A 234 13.32 16.76 -0.05
CA ALA A 234 11.87 16.62 0.02
C ALA A 234 11.18 17.76 -0.74
N ALA A 235 11.63 19.00 -0.57
CA ALA A 235 11.13 20.15 -1.31
C ALA A 235 11.32 19.99 -2.84
N ASP A 236 12.51 19.57 -3.28
CA ASP A 236 12.83 19.30 -4.69
C ASP A 236 11.92 18.22 -5.31
N ALA A 237 11.56 17.19 -4.54
CA ALA A 237 10.66 16.13 -4.99
C ALA A 237 9.24 16.65 -5.26
N VAL A 238 8.72 17.50 -4.37
CA VAL A 238 7.41 18.15 -4.54
C VAL A 238 7.44 19.12 -5.73
N GLU A 239 8.48 19.93 -5.85
CA GLU A 239 8.60 20.85 -6.98
C GLU A 239 8.71 20.09 -8.31
N SER A 240 9.45 18.98 -8.35
CA SER A 240 9.51 18.07 -9.51
C SER A 240 8.11 17.59 -9.90
N ARG A 241 7.29 17.20 -8.92
CA ARG A 241 5.90 16.77 -9.14
C ARG A 241 5.05 17.90 -9.71
N ILE A 242 5.13 19.11 -9.14
CA ILE A 242 4.40 20.28 -9.62
C ILE A 242 4.75 20.58 -11.08
N GLN A 243 6.05 20.59 -11.42
CA GLN A 243 6.49 20.86 -12.79
C GLN A 243 6.03 19.77 -13.77
N LEU A 244 6.17 18.49 -13.41
CA LEU A 244 5.74 17.38 -14.25
C LEU A 244 4.23 17.39 -14.47
N ASP A 245 3.44 17.54 -13.40
CA ASP A 245 1.98 17.57 -13.48
C ASP A 245 1.49 18.78 -14.29
N LEU A 246 2.13 19.95 -14.18
CA LEU A 246 1.82 21.14 -14.99
C LEU A 246 2.12 20.90 -16.48
N ARG A 247 3.34 20.45 -16.81
CA ARG A 247 3.79 20.23 -18.20
C ARG A 247 2.93 19.18 -18.91
N ILE A 248 2.86 17.99 -18.32
CA ILE A 248 2.15 16.86 -18.89
C ILE A 248 0.64 17.14 -18.89
N GLY A 249 0.11 17.64 -17.78
CA GLY A 249 -1.30 17.97 -17.66
C GLY A 249 -1.75 19.00 -18.68
N ALA A 250 -1.01 20.10 -18.84
CA ALA A 250 -1.35 21.14 -19.81
C ALA A 250 -1.21 20.67 -21.26
N ALA A 251 -0.14 19.95 -21.60
CA ALA A 251 0.09 19.44 -22.96
C ALA A 251 -1.07 18.52 -23.42
N PHE A 252 -1.36 17.48 -22.64
CA PHE A 252 -2.43 16.54 -22.98
C PHE A 252 -3.82 17.18 -22.90
N THR A 253 -4.08 18.02 -21.89
CA THR A 253 -5.37 18.72 -21.74
C THR A 253 -5.67 19.62 -22.93
N ARG A 254 -4.71 20.46 -23.35
CA ARG A 254 -4.90 21.37 -24.49
C ARG A 254 -5.08 20.60 -25.79
N MET A 255 -4.26 19.59 -26.03
CA MET A 255 -4.39 18.71 -27.20
C MET A 255 -5.80 18.11 -27.27
N GLN A 256 -6.23 17.42 -26.22
CA GLN A 256 -7.50 16.67 -26.28
C GLN A 256 -8.71 17.59 -26.26
N THR A 257 -8.70 18.67 -25.48
CA THR A 257 -9.80 19.63 -25.44
C THR A 257 -9.98 20.31 -26.79
N MET A 258 -8.90 20.84 -27.38
CA MET A 258 -8.99 21.52 -28.67
C MET A 258 -9.39 20.56 -29.80
N ALA A 259 -8.82 19.35 -29.84
CA ALA A 259 -9.15 18.37 -30.86
C ALA A 259 -10.60 17.88 -30.77
N LEU A 260 -11.10 17.61 -29.55
CA LEU A 260 -12.49 17.17 -29.33
C LEU A 260 -13.49 18.30 -29.58
N GLN A 261 -13.23 19.53 -29.13
CA GLN A 261 -14.10 20.69 -29.40
C GLN A 261 -14.19 21.05 -30.88
N ASN A 262 -13.13 20.82 -31.65
CA ASN A 262 -13.15 21.01 -33.10
C ASN A 262 -14.04 19.98 -33.80
N ARG A 263 -14.08 18.74 -33.31
CA ARG A 263 -14.90 17.65 -33.89
C ARG A 263 -16.33 17.59 -33.35
N MET A 264 -16.58 18.13 -32.15
CA MET A 264 -17.85 17.99 -31.44
C MET A 264 -18.37 19.37 -31.02
N PRO A 265 -19.29 19.98 -31.80
CA PRO A 265 -19.88 21.27 -31.50
C PRO A 265 -20.44 21.39 -30.08
N ALA A 266 -21.14 20.36 -29.59
CA ALA A 266 -21.70 20.36 -28.25
C ALA A 266 -20.66 20.60 -27.14
N LEU A 267 -19.46 20.03 -27.26
CA LEU A 267 -18.38 20.21 -26.27
C LEU A 267 -17.77 21.61 -26.33
N ARG A 268 -17.72 22.20 -27.53
CA ARG A 268 -17.26 23.58 -27.74
C ARG A 268 -18.26 24.59 -27.23
N ASP A 269 -19.54 24.39 -27.53
CA ASP A 269 -20.62 25.30 -27.14
C ASP A 269 -20.81 25.30 -25.60
N ALA A 270 -20.60 24.14 -24.97
CA ALA A 270 -20.51 24.01 -23.51
C ALA A 270 -19.19 24.55 -22.91
N SER A 271 -18.22 24.97 -23.75
CA SER A 271 -16.86 25.36 -23.34
C SER A 271 -16.21 24.35 -22.38
N GLN A 272 -16.50 23.07 -22.56
CA GLN A 272 -16.11 22.03 -21.63
C GLN A 272 -14.61 21.74 -21.76
N VAL A 273 -13.88 21.88 -20.65
CA VAL A 273 -12.46 21.51 -20.56
C VAL A 273 -12.33 20.03 -20.25
N ILE A 274 -11.66 19.30 -21.14
CA ILE A 274 -11.42 17.87 -21.01
C ILE A 274 -9.99 17.72 -20.50
N SER A 275 -9.86 17.64 -19.18
CA SER A 275 -8.57 17.56 -18.49
C SER A 275 -7.89 16.20 -18.59
N TYR A 276 -6.58 16.21 -18.74
CA TYR A 276 -5.71 15.07 -18.51
C TYR A 276 -4.82 15.36 -17.30
N GLY A 277 -4.60 14.35 -16.46
CA GLY A 277 -3.60 14.41 -15.40
C GLY A 277 -2.87 13.06 -15.30
N PRO A 278 -1.54 13.05 -15.12
CA PRO A 278 -0.74 11.83 -15.16
C PRO A 278 -1.13 10.78 -14.10
N CYS A 279 -1.69 11.21 -12.96
CA CYS A 279 -2.28 10.31 -11.95
C CYS A 279 -3.81 10.18 -12.06
N GLN A 280 -4.49 11.24 -12.50
CA GLN A 280 -5.94 11.27 -12.69
C GLN A 280 -6.40 10.24 -13.74
N PHE A 281 -5.67 10.13 -14.85
CA PHE A 281 -6.04 9.26 -15.96
C PHE A 281 -5.94 7.76 -15.65
N PRO A 282 -4.86 7.24 -15.02
CA PRO A 282 -4.85 5.85 -14.57
C PRO A 282 -5.84 5.56 -13.42
N THR A 283 -6.17 6.56 -12.60
CA THR A 283 -7.24 6.44 -11.59
C THR A 283 -8.60 6.19 -12.25
N LEU A 284 -8.93 6.96 -13.30
CA LEU A 284 -10.10 6.69 -14.15
C LEU A 284 -10.00 5.31 -14.82
N GLY A 285 -8.80 4.92 -15.27
CA GLY A 285 -8.53 3.63 -15.87
C GLY A 285 -8.95 2.44 -14.98
N PHE A 286 -8.75 2.51 -13.66
CA PHE A 286 -9.23 1.46 -12.74
C PHE A 286 -10.75 1.34 -12.71
N VAL A 287 -11.47 2.48 -12.75
CA VAL A 287 -12.93 2.51 -12.72
C VAL A 287 -13.49 1.92 -14.02
N VAL A 288 -12.96 2.32 -15.17
CA VAL A 288 -13.36 1.78 -16.48
C VAL A 288 -13.03 0.30 -16.60
N ASP A 289 -11.85 -0.14 -16.14
CA ASP A 289 -11.43 -1.55 -16.15
C ASP A 289 -12.36 -2.42 -15.30
N ARG A 290 -12.76 -1.97 -14.11
CA ARG A 290 -13.75 -2.70 -13.30
C ARG A 290 -15.11 -2.71 -13.98
N TYR A 291 -15.58 -1.57 -14.45
CA TYR A 291 -16.88 -1.46 -15.12
C TYR A 291 -16.98 -2.42 -16.31
N ASN A 292 -15.96 -2.46 -17.17
CA ASN A 292 -15.92 -3.39 -18.30
C ASN A 292 -15.92 -4.86 -17.87
N LYS A 293 -15.27 -5.20 -16.75
CA LYS A 293 -15.32 -6.56 -16.19
C LYS A 293 -16.70 -6.93 -15.69
N VAL A 294 -17.49 -5.98 -15.17
CA VAL A 294 -18.88 -6.22 -14.78
C VAL A 294 -19.75 -6.41 -16.02
N VAL A 295 -19.64 -5.48 -16.98
CA VAL A 295 -20.50 -5.43 -18.18
C VAL A 295 -20.33 -6.63 -19.10
N HIS A 296 -19.08 -7.10 -19.26
CA HIS A 296 -18.76 -8.23 -20.15
C HIS A 296 -18.70 -9.57 -19.42
N PHE A 297 -19.08 -9.62 -18.14
CA PHE A 297 -19.14 -10.87 -17.39
C PHE A 297 -20.24 -11.77 -17.95
N VAL A 298 -19.91 -13.04 -18.20
CA VAL A 298 -20.87 -14.06 -18.60
C VAL A 298 -21.02 -15.02 -17.42
N PRO A 299 -22.18 -15.04 -16.74
CA PRO A 299 -22.45 -15.98 -15.66
C PRO A 299 -22.41 -17.43 -16.13
N GLU A 300 -21.82 -18.29 -15.32
CA GLU A 300 -21.73 -19.72 -15.56
C GLU A 300 -22.41 -20.47 -14.41
N ALA A 301 -23.32 -21.38 -14.75
CA ALA A 301 -23.98 -22.23 -13.78
C ALA A 301 -23.00 -23.26 -13.21
N PHE A 302 -23.07 -23.50 -11.91
CA PHE A 302 -22.31 -24.54 -11.24
C PHE A 302 -23.21 -25.33 -10.29
N TRP A 303 -22.78 -26.53 -9.93
CA TRP A 303 -23.49 -27.42 -9.03
C TRP A 303 -22.57 -27.90 -7.92
N TYR A 304 -23.14 -28.11 -6.74
CA TYR A 304 -22.42 -28.63 -5.58
C TYR A 304 -23.33 -29.51 -4.74
N LEU A 305 -22.73 -30.43 -4.00
CA LEU A 305 -23.45 -31.23 -3.02
C LEU A 305 -23.49 -30.49 -1.69
N GLN A 306 -24.65 -30.47 -1.06
CA GLN A 306 -24.82 -30.02 0.31
C GLN A 306 -25.36 -31.17 1.15
N VAL A 307 -24.71 -31.41 2.30
CA VAL A 307 -25.10 -32.42 3.27
C VAL A 307 -25.53 -31.73 4.54
N ASP A 308 -26.76 -31.98 4.99
CA ASP A 308 -27.24 -31.51 6.28
C ASP A 308 -27.45 -32.67 7.24
N LYS A 309 -27.08 -32.46 8.50
CA LYS A 309 -27.35 -33.38 9.61
C LYS A 309 -27.91 -32.62 10.80
N THR A 310 -29.11 -33.01 11.24
CA THR A 310 -29.69 -32.53 12.49
C THR A 310 -29.15 -33.37 13.66
N ARG A 311 -28.67 -32.72 14.72
CA ARG A 311 -28.14 -33.37 15.94
C ARG A 311 -28.55 -32.61 17.20
N SER A 312 -28.60 -33.32 18.32
CA SER A 312 -28.70 -32.69 19.63
C SER A 312 -27.33 -32.16 20.10
N MET A 313 -27.35 -31.08 20.87
CA MET A 313 -26.19 -30.56 21.60
C MET A 313 -25.69 -31.53 22.67
N SER A 314 -26.54 -32.44 23.15
CA SER A 314 -26.15 -33.56 24.02
C SER A 314 -25.38 -34.66 23.27
N GLY A 315 -25.43 -34.67 21.93
CA GLY A 315 -24.77 -35.60 21.04
C GLY A 315 -25.74 -36.59 20.37
N GLY A 316 -25.38 -37.07 19.19
CA GLY A 316 -26.22 -38.01 18.44
C GLY A 316 -27.46 -37.38 17.78
N ASP A 317 -28.40 -38.24 17.40
CA ASP A 317 -29.65 -37.85 16.74
C ASP A 317 -30.66 -37.34 17.79
N PRO A 318 -31.48 -36.31 17.48
CA PRO A 318 -32.40 -35.74 18.44
C PRO A 318 -33.42 -36.74 19.00
N SER A 319 -33.64 -36.70 20.31
CA SER A 319 -34.70 -37.40 21.03
C SER A 319 -35.91 -36.48 21.26
N PRO A 320 -37.15 -37.01 21.43
CA PRO A 320 -38.30 -36.21 21.85
C PRO A 320 -38.10 -35.42 23.14
N ASP A 321 -37.16 -35.86 23.99
CA ASP A 321 -36.81 -35.20 25.25
C ASP A 321 -35.78 -34.08 25.08
N ASP A 322 -35.15 -33.93 23.90
CA ASP A 322 -34.20 -32.85 23.65
C ASP A 322 -34.95 -31.51 23.47
N PRO A 323 -34.58 -30.46 24.22
CA PRO A 323 -35.17 -29.15 24.04
C PRO A 323 -34.98 -28.63 22.61
N PRO A 324 -35.98 -27.98 21.98
CA PRO A 324 -35.87 -27.48 20.61
C PRO A 324 -34.68 -26.53 20.39
N ASP A 325 -34.27 -25.77 21.41
CA ASP A 325 -33.12 -24.87 21.41
C ASP A 325 -31.76 -25.60 21.46
N GLN A 326 -31.76 -26.90 21.74
CA GLN A 326 -30.59 -27.77 21.74
C GLN A 326 -30.50 -28.65 20.48
N ILE A 327 -31.44 -28.52 19.56
CA ILE A 327 -31.40 -29.23 18.28
C ILE A 327 -30.76 -28.31 17.24
N CYS A 328 -29.63 -28.75 16.69
CA CYS A 328 -28.84 -27.98 15.73
C CYS A 328 -28.82 -28.67 14.36
N LYS A 329 -29.06 -27.88 13.31
CA LYS A 329 -28.79 -28.29 11.93
C LYS A 329 -27.34 -27.96 11.58
N VAL A 330 -26.55 -28.99 11.28
CA VAL A 330 -25.17 -28.84 10.80
C VAL A 330 -25.15 -29.01 9.30
N THR A 331 -24.69 -27.99 8.59
CA THR A 331 -24.45 -28.04 7.14
C THR A 331 -22.99 -28.31 6.86
N PHE A 332 -22.73 -29.38 6.12
CA PHE A 332 -21.41 -29.79 5.66
C PHE A 332 -21.21 -29.34 4.21
N ASN A 333 -20.12 -28.61 3.99
CA ASN A 333 -19.70 -28.13 2.69
C ASN A 333 -18.88 -29.21 1.98
N TRP A 334 -19.15 -29.42 0.70
CA TRP A 334 -18.40 -30.37 -0.12
C TRP A 334 -16.97 -29.89 -0.36
N ASP A 335 -15.99 -30.78 -0.21
CA ASP A 335 -14.56 -30.42 -0.34
C ASP A 335 -14.17 -30.07 -1.79
N ARG A 336 -14.95 -30.54 -2.78
CA ARG A 336 -14.78 -30.11 -4.19
C ARG A 336 -15.30 -28.71 -4.45
N VAL A 337 -15.94 -28.08 -3.46
CA VAL A 337 -16.59 -26.76 -3.52
C VAL A 337 -17.78 -26.73 -4.48
N HIS A 338 -17.53 -26.82 -5.78
CA HIS A 338 -18.54 -26.89 -6.84
C HIS A 338 -17.90 -27.38 -8.15
N LEU A 339 -18.73 -27.85 -9.10
CA LEU A 339 -18.34 -28.20 -10.46
C LEU A 339 -19.26 -27.53 -11.48
N PHE A 340 -18.73 -27.23 -12.68
CA PHE A 340 -19.48 -26.63 -13.79
C PHE A 340 -20.13 -27.67 -14.71
N ASP A 341 -20.03 -28.96 -14.39
CA ASP A 341 -20.69 -30.05 -15.12
C ASP A 341 -21.76 -30.67 -14.23
N LYS A 342 -23.03 -30.46 -14.60
CA LYS A 342 -24.18 -31.01 -13.89
C LYS A 342 -24.13 -32.53 -13.81
N LYS A 343 -23.80 -33.22 -14.91
CA LYS A 343 -23.80 -34.69 -14.96
C LYS A 343 -22.72 -35.28 -14.05
N ALA A 344 -21.57 -34.61 -13.95
CA ALA A 344 -20.53 -35.04 -13.02
C ALA A 344 -21.02 -34.98 -11.56
N VAL A 345 -21.72 -33.91 -11.17
CA VAL A 345 -22.26 -33.77 -9.80
C VAL A 345 -23.41 -34.76 -9.56
N GLU A 346 -24.25 -35.03 -10.56
CA GLU A 346 -25.28 -36.07 -10.50
C GLU A 346 -24.68 -37.45 -10.22
N VAL A 347 -23.56 -37.81 -10.87
CA VAL A 347 -22.85 -39.07 -10.58
C VAL A 347 -22.38 -39.13 -9.13
N PHE A 348 -21.76 -38.06 -8.61
CA PHE A 348 -21.32 -38.03 -7.20
C PHE A 348 -22.50 -38.08 -6.22
N ARG A 349 -23.61 -37.39 -6.54
CA ARG A 349 -24.85 -37.44 -5.77
C ARG A 349 -25.37 -38.87 -5.70
N ASP A 350 -25.45 -39.56 -6.83
CA ASP A 350 -26.02 -40.89 -6.92
C ASP A 350 -25.15 -41.93 -6.20
N LEU A 351 -23.82 -41.78 -6.27
CA LEU A 351 -22.88 -42.55 -5.44
C LEU A 351 -23.13 -42.34 -3.93
N CYS A 352 -23.30 -41.09 -3.51
CA CYS A 352 -23.60 -40.76 -2.11
C CYS A 352 -25.00 -41.24 -1.67
N ARG A 353 -26.00 -41.26 -2.57
CA ARG A 353 -27.34 -41.80 -2.29
C ARG A 353 -27.32 -43.33 -2.16
N ALA A 354 -26.57 -44.01 -3.03
CA ALA A 354 -26.43 -45.46 -2.98
C ALA A 354 -25.74 -45.94 -1.69
N LYS A 355 -24.80 -45.15 -1.16
CA LYS A 355 -24.13 -45.40 0.12
C LYS A 355 -24.30 -44.21 1.07
N ARG A 356 -25.51 -44.08 1.60
CA ARG A 356 -25.95 -42.92 2.39
C ARG A 356 -25.29 -42.81 3.77
N GLU A 357 -24.80 -43.91 4.34
CA GLU A 357 -24.11 -43.88 5.63
C GLU A 357 -22.70 -43.30 5.47
N GLY A 358 -22.47 -42.16 6.14
CA GLY A 358 -21.17 -41.48 6.22
C GLY A 358 -20.39 -41.85 7.47
N THR A 359 -19.09 -41.63 7.43
CA THR A 359 -18.20 -41.81 8.58
C THR A 359 -17.51 -40.49 8.93
N VAL A 360 -17.45 -40.16 10.22
CA VAL A 360 -16.63 -39.02 10.69
C VAL A 360 -15.16 -39.41 10.61
N GLU A 361 -14.46 -38.90 9.59
CA GLU A 361 -13.04 -39.18 9.40
C GLU A 361 -12.17 -38.50 10.45
N ASN A 362 -12.52 -37.25 10.78
CA ASN A 362 -11.71 -36.40 11.63
C ASN A 362 -12.53 -35.33 12.35
N VAL A 363 -12.20 -35.09 13.62
CA VAL A 363 -12.71 -33.97 14.42
C VAL A 363 -11.49 -33.25 14.98
N THR A 364 -11.26 -32.02 14.55
CA THR A 364 -10.14 -31.22 15.00
C THR A 364 -10.64 -30.01 15.77
N ASN A 365 -10.12 -29.81 16.98
CA ASN A 365 -10.29 -28.59 17.73
C ASN A 365 -8.94 -27.86 17.79
N LYS A 366 -8.90 -26.63 17.30
CA LYS A 366 -7.70 -25.80 17.31
C LYS A 366 -8.03 -24.45 17.91
N GLN A 367 -7.20 -24.01 18.85
CA GLN A 367 -7.22 -22.63 19.29
C GLN A 367 -6.81 -21.72 18.14
N THR A 368 -7.63 -20.73 17.84
CA THR A 368 -7.42 -19.75 16.79
C THR A 368 -7.42 -18.34 17.38
N LYS A 369 -6.83 -17.40 16.66
CA LYS A 369 -6.76 -16.00 17.06
C LYS A 369 -7.30 -15.12 15.96
N LYS A 370 -8.06 -14.11 16.35
CA LYS A 370 -8.28 -12.95 15.49
C LYS A 370 -7.33 -11.85 15.90
N TRP A 371 -6.50 -11.44 14.95
CA TRP A 371 -5.41 -10.52 15.22
C TRP A 371 -5.93 -9.11 15.44
N LYS A 372 -5.40 -8.45 16.47
CA LYS A 372 -5.63 -7.02 16.69
C LYS A 372 -5.15 -6.20 15.48
N PRO A 373 -5.74 -5.01 15.23
CA PRO A 373 -5.37 -4.21 14.07
C PRO A 373 -3.93 -3.68 14.18
N TYR A 374 -3.27 -3.54 13.02
CA TYR A 374 -2.04 -2.76 12.93
C TYR A 374 -2.29 -1.29 13.30
N PRO A 375 -1.23 -0.58 13.75
CA PRO A 375 -1.24 0.87 13.88
C PRO A 375 -1.79 1.55 12.62
N LEU A 376 -2.47 2.67 12.80
CA LEU A 376 -3.27 3.30 11.76
C LEU A 376 -2.40 4.17 10.84
N THR A 377 -2.42 3.87 9.54
CA THR A 377 -1.82 4.70 8.48
C THR A 377 -2.89 5.55 7.79
N THR A 378 -2.47 6.49 6.96
CA THR A 378 -3.38 7.36 6.18
C THR A 378 -4.21 6.60 5.15
N VAL A 379 -3.61 5.64 4.44
CA VAL A 379 -4.31 4.79 3.46
C VAL A 379 -5.38 3.96 4.15
N GLU A 380 -5.02 3.38 5.28
CA GLU A 380 -5.93 2.52 6.03
C GLU A 380 -7.05 3.32 6.73
N LEU A 381 -6.78 4.55 7.18
CA LEU A 381 -7.80 5.48 7.64
C LEU A 381 -8.79 5.83 6.52
N GLN A 382 -8.31 6.12 5.30
CA GLN A 382 -9.17 6.40 4.15
C GLN A 382 -10.03 5.19 3.78
N LYS A 383 -9.43 4.00 3.64
CA LYS A 383 -10.12 2.76 3.27
C LYS A 383 -11.17 2.36 4.31
N SER A 384 -10.76 2.24 5.57
CA SER A 384 -11.65 1.79 6.62
C SER A 384 -12.66 2.87 6.99
N GLY A 385 -12.29 4.15 6.95
CA GLY A 385 -13.24 5.26 7.14
C GLY A 385 -14.29 5.29 6.02
N SER A 386 -13.91 5.10 4.76
CA SER A 386 -14.87 5.06 3.65
C SER A 386 -15.84 3.88 3.79
N ARG A 387 -15.31 2.69 4.11
CA ARG A 387 -16.13 1.48 4.27
C ARG A 387 -17.03 1.51 5.52
N LEU A 388 -16.49 1.92 6.67
CA LEU A 388 -17.16 1.79 7.98
C LEU A 388 -17.91 3.06 8.39
N LEU A 389 -17.34 4.23 8.09
CA LEU A 389 -17.95 5.53 8.40
C LEU A 389 -18.73 6.09 7.20
N ARG A 390 -18.63 5.51 6.00
CA ARG A 390 -19.35 5.99 4.81
C ARG A 390 -19.09 7.46 4.50
N LEU A 391 -17.84 7.86 4.68
CA LEU A 391 -17.35 9.20 4.38
C LEU A 391 -16.37 9.11 3.21
N ALA A 392 -16.38 10.11 2.34
CA ALA A 392 -15.41 10.16 1.25
C ALA A 392 -13.97 10.26 1.81
N PRO A 393 -12.96 9.62 1.19
CA PRO A 393 -11.56 9.69 1.63
C PRO A 393 -11.08 11.12 1.88
N LYS A 394 -11.42 12.05 0.99
CA LYS A 394 -11.08 13.47 1.14
C LYS A 394 -11.70 14.07 2.41
N ARG A 395 -12.99 13.80 2.66
CA ARG A 395 -13.70 14.29 3.85
C ARG A 395 -13.08 13.75 5.14
N ILE A 396 -12.65 12.49 5.15
CA ILE A 396 -11.98 11.87 6.30
C ILE A 396 -10.66 12.57 6.60
N LEU A 397 -9.84 12.83 5.57
CA LEU A 397 -8.57 13.54 5.75
C LEU A 397 -8.78 14.99 6.18
N ASP A 398 -9.74 15.72 5.60
CA ASP A 398 -10.07 17.09 6.01
C ASP A 398 -10.46 17.15 7.51
N ILE A 399 -11.24 16.18 7.99
CA ILE A 399 -11.62 16.08 9.42
C ILE A 399 -10.42 15.72 10.28
N ALA A 400 -9.64 14.69 9.90
CA ALA A 400 -8.48 14.26 10.66
C ALA A 400 -7.44 15.39 10.78
N GLU A 401 -7.27 16.18 9.73
CA GLU A 401 -6.40 17.36 9.72
C GLU A 401 -6.94 18.46 10.65
N SER A 402 -8.25 18.70 10.66
CA SER A 402 -8.88 19.60 11.62
C SER A 402 -8.68 19.15 13.08
N LEU A 403 -8.80 17.86 13.35
CA LEU A 403 -8.58 17.28 14.69
C LEU A 403 -7.11 17.36 15.12
N TYR A 404 -6.18 17.18 14.19
CA TYR A 404 -4.74 17.41 14.42
C TYR A 404 -4.46 18.88 14.76
N GLN A 405 -5.03 19.83 14.01
CA GLN A 405 -4.87 21.27 14.29
C GLN A 405 -5.44 21.67 15.65
N LYS A 406 -6.46 20.96 16.14
CA LYS A 406 -7.05 21.13 17.49
C LYS A 406 -6.24 20.40 18.60
N GLY A 407 -5.20 19.66 18.25
CA GLY A 407 -4.37 18.90 19.20
C GLY A 407 -4.98 17.59 19.71
N PHE A 408 -6.02 17.07 19.04
CA PHE A 408 -6.69 15.82 19.43
C PHE A 408 -6.10 14.57 18.80
N LEU A 409 -5.54 14.69 17.59
CA LEU A 409 -4.88 13.60 16.88
C LEU A 409 -3.43 13.97 16.56
N SER A 410 -2.59 12.96 16.38
CA SER A 410 -1.31 13.13 15.67
C SER A 410 -1.53 13.44 14.20
N TYR A 411 -0.46 13.86 13.53
CA TYR A 411 -0.49 14.22 12.12
C TYR A 411 -1.06 13.09 11.24
N PRO A 412 -2.09 13.36 10.40
CA PRO A 412 -2.87 12.31 9.75
C PRO A 412 -2.35 11.89 8.37
N ARG A 413 -1.20 12.40 7.91
CA ARG A 413 -0.55 12.04 6.64
C ARG A 413 0.77 11.32 6.92
N THR A 414 0.69 10.01 7.14
CA THR A 414 1.80 9.11 7.45
C THR A 414 1.58 7.72 6.85
N GLU A 415 2.67 7.12 6.38
CA GLU A 415 2.71 5.73 5.92
C GLU A 415 3.19 4.77 7.02
N THR A 416 3.53 5.29 8.19
CA THR A 416 4.11 4.54 9.30
C THR A 416 3.09 3.66 10.00
N ASP A 417 3.36 2.34 10.04
CA ASP A 417 2.52 1.32 10.67
C ASP A 417 3.21 0.65 11.88
N GLN A 418 4.16 1.37 12.51
CA GLN A 418 4.93 0.93 13.65
C GLN A 418 5.24 2.07 14.61
N TYR A 419 5.29 1.80 15.91
CA TYR A 419 5.67 2.79 16.91
C TYR A 419 7.13 2.63 17.34
N ASP A 420 7.83 3.74 17.54
CA ASP A 420 9.18 3.78 18.07
C ASP A 420 9.29 3.14 19.44
N LYS A 421 10.45 2.54 19.75
CA LYS A 421 10.68 1.77 20.99
C LYS A 421 10.31 2.54 22.25
N ASP A 422 10.62 3.83 22.28
CA ASP A 422 10.44 4.70 23.45
C ASP A 422 9.12 5.49 23.40
N PHE A 423 8.18 5.13 22.53
CA PHE A 423 6.87 5.76 22.44
C PHE A 423 6.06 5.58 23.74
N ASP A 424 5.59 6.69 24.31
CA ASP A 424 4.84 6.70 25.58
C ASP A 424 3.35 6.43 25.38
N PHE A 425 2.98 5.15 25.40
CA PHE A 425 1.59 4.70 25.30
C PHE A 425 0.78 5.03 26.55
N ASN A 426 1.36 4.88 27.74
CA ASN A 426 0.62 4.93 29.00
C ASN A 426 0.04 6.32 29.25
N THR A 427 0.79 7.39 28.98
CA THR A 427 0.28 8.76 29.10
C THR A 427 -0.88 9.03 28.14
N LEU A 428 -0.82 8.49 26.92
CA LEU A 428 -1.89 8.66 25.93
C LEU A 428 -3.13 7.83 26.26
N ILE A 429 -2.97 6.60 26.76
CA ILE A 429 -4.07 5.76 27.26
C ILE A 429 -4.73 6.41 28.48
N ALA A 430 -3.94 6.95 29.42
CA ALA A 430 -4.44 7.64 30.60
C ALA A 430 -5.37 8.80 30.25
N LYS A 431 -5.05 9.58 29.22
CA LYS A 431 -5.92 10.65 28.72
C LYS A 431 -7.29 10.14 28.27
N GLN A 432 -7.39 8.91 27.77
CA GLN A 432 -8.65 8.33 27.27
C GLN A 432 -9.55 7.74 28.37
N THR A 433 -9.11 7.73 29.64
CA THR A 433 -9.92 7.27 30.78
C THR A 433 -11.11 8.18 31.10
N ALA A 434 -11.12 9.41 30.56
CA ALA A 434 -12.21 10.36 30.73
C ALA A 434 -13.45 10.07 29.84
N ASP A 435 -13.33 9.21 28.82
CA ASP A 435 -14.41 8.98 27.87
C ASP A 435 -15.46 7.97 28.38
N GLY A 436 -16.75 8.29 28.26
CA GLY A 436 -17.82 7.41 28.74
C GLY A 436 -17.93 6.07 28.01
N ALA A 437 -17.45 5.94 26.78
CA ALA A 437 -17.64 4.76 25.95
C ALA A 437 -16.49 3.74 26.01
N TRP A 438 -15.30 4.13 26.47
CA TRP A 438 -14.13 3.23 26.58
C TRP A 438 -13.25 3.45 27.82
N SER A 439 -13.63 4.31 28.77
CA SER A 439 -12.90 4.55 30.02
C SER A 439 -12.51 3.26 30.75
N GLY A 440 -13.46 2.34 30.96
CA GLY A 440 -13.19 1.06 31.62
C GLY A 440 -12.22 0.15 30.87
N ILE A 441 -12.10 0.31 29.56
CA ILE A 441 -11.09 -0.41 28.75
C ILE A 441 -9.73 0.27 28.89
N ALA A 442 -9.68 1.60 28.76
CA ALA A 442 -8.45 2.36 28.96
C ALA A 442 -7.84 2.11 30.35
N GLN A 443 -8.68 2.03 31.40
CA GLN A 443 -8.24 1.71 32.76
C GLN A 443 -7.65 0.29 32.83
N ARG A 444 -8.32 -0.72 32.27
CA ARG A 444 -7.78 -2.10 32.23
C ARG A 444 -6.43 -2.19 31.52
N LEU A 445 -6.22 -1.41 30.45
CA LEU A 445 -4.92 -1.37 29.77
C LEU A 445 -3.83 -0.83 30.71
N LEU A 446 -4.12 0.23 31.48
CA LEU A 446 -3.19 0.77 32.48
C LEU A 446 -2.95 -0.21 33.63
N ASP A 447 -3.96 -1.01 33.98
CA ASP A 447 -3.92 -1.99 35.08
C ASP A 447 -3.29 -3.34 34.64
N GLY A 448 -2.53 -3.36 33.55
CA GLY A 448 -1.72 -4.51 33.13
C GLY A 448 -2.23 -5.30 31.93
N ALA A 449 -3.35 -4.93 31.32
CA ALA A 449 -3.80 -5.55 30.06
C ALA A 449 -3.11 -4.98 28.81
N PHE A 450 -2.26 -3.96 28.96
CA PHE A 450 -1.50 -3.37 27.87
C PHE A 450 -0.57 -4.40 27.20
N GLU A 451 -0.71 -4.51 25.89
CA GLU A 451 0.24 -5.17 25.02
C GLU A 451 0.67 -4.22 23.93
N ARG A 452 1.98 -4.13 23.71
CA ARG A 452 2.53 -3.26 22.67
C ARG A 452 1.87 -3.56 21.31
N PRO A 453 1.55 -2.53 20.50
CA PRO A 453 1.03 -2.75 19.16
C PRO A 453 1.95 -3.60 18.31
N ARG A 454 1.34 -4.37 17.42
CA ARG A 454 2.10 -5.15 16.44
C ARG A 454 2.60 -4.21 15.35
N ASN A 455 3.91 -4.19 15.12
CA ASN A 455 4.51 -3.41 14.05
C ASN A 455 4.21 -4.04 12.68
N GLY A 456 3.86 -3.19 11.71
CA GLY A 456 3.83 -3.55 10.30
C GLY A 456 5.22 -3.49 9.67
N ARG A 457 5.30 -3.02 8.42
CA ARG A 457 6.55 -3.03 7.62
C ARG A 457 7.03 -1.64 7.19
N ASN A 458 6.23 -0.60 7.41
CA ASN A 458 6.42 0.72 6.82
C ASN A 458 6.79 1.75 7.90
N ASN A 459 7.72 2.65 7.56
CA ASN A 459 8.12 3.77 8.42
C ASN A 459 8.66 4.90 7.54
N ASP A 460 7.97 6.04 7.56
CA ASP A 460 8.37 7.25 6.83
C ASP A 460 9.52 8.02 7.51
N LYS A 461 9.86 7.64 8.75
CA LYS A 461 10.87 8.27 9.63
C LYS A 461 10.57 9.73 9.97
N ALA A 462 9.35 10.18 9.72
CA ALA A 462 8.89 11.54 10.00
C ALA A 462 7.82 11.54 11.09
N HIS A 463 6.86 10.61 11.00
CA HIS A 463 5.67 10.59 11.82
C HIS A 463 5.40 9.21 12.43
N PRO A 464 4.92 9.15 13.69
CA PRO A 464 4.34 7.93 14.24
C PRO A 464 2.97 7.64 13.57
N PRO A 465 2.42 6.42 13.73
CA PRO A 465 1.08 6.09 13.27
C PRO A 465 0.02 7.03 13.83
N ILE A 466 -1.11 7.19 13.13
CA ILE A 466 -2.21 8.09 13.53
C ILE A 466 -2.83 7.63 14.86
N HIS A 467 -2.78 8.48 15.89
CA HIS A 467 -3.24 8.16 17.25
C HIS A 467 -3.83 9.38 17.98
N PRO A 468 -4.64 9.17 19.03
CA PRO A 468 -5.17 10.28 19.84
C PRO A 468 -4.10 10.86 20.77
N THR A 469 -3.98 12.18 20.80
CA THR A 469 -2.98 12.92 21.60
C THR A 469 -3.57 13.56 22.86
N ALA A 470 -4.90 13.71 22.88
CA ALA A 470 -5.70 14.23 23.98
C ALA A 470 -7.09 13.57 23.98
N HIS A 471 -7.85 13.71 25.06
CA HIS A 471 -9.27 13.38 25.07
C HIS A 471 -10.08 14.53 24.45
N ALA A 472 -10.96 14.20 23.51
CA ALA A 472 -11.77 15.18 22.80
C ALA A 472 -13.26 15.12 23.24
N GLY A 473 -13.57 15.81 24.33
CA GLY A 473 -14.96 15.98 24.77
C GLY A 473 -15.76 16.93 23.86
N GLY A 474 -17.06 16.70 23.73
CA GLY A 474 -17.96 17.63 23.02
C GLY A 474 -17.89 17.62 21.49
N LEU A 475 -17.15 16.67 20.88
CA LEU A 475 -17.22 16.46 19.44
C LEU A 475 -18.61 15.92 19.05
N SER A 476 -19.08 16.29 17.85
CA SER A 476 -20.34 15.82 17.29
C SER A 476 -20.19 15.51 15.79
N GLY A 477 -21.21 14.88 15.20
CA GLY A 477 -21.22 14.57 13.76
C GLY A 477 -20.02 13.74 13.32
N ASP A 478 -19.48 14.05 12.15
CA ASP A 478 -18.36 13.30 11.56
C ASP A 478 -17.03 13.50 12.30
N ASP A 479 -16.80 14.67 12.92
CA ASP A 479 -15.62 14.92 13.76
C ASP A 479 -15.52 13.86 14.87
N LYS A 480 -16.64 13.61 15.57
CA LYS A 480 -16.72 12.55 16.59
C LYS A 480 -16.49 11.17 15.97
N ARG A 481 -17.13 10.86 14.84
CA ARG A 481 -17.04 9.52 14.22
C ARG A 481 -15.63 9.17 13.79
N VAL A 482 -14.88 10.13 13.24
CA VAL A 482 -13.47 9.94 12.85
C VAL A 482 -12.59 9.84 14.10
N TYR A 483 -12.77 10.71 15.09
CA TYR A 483 -12.02 10.65 16.35
C TYR A 483 -12.24 9.32 17.11
N ASP A 484 -13.50 8.88 17.24
CA ASP A 484 -13.86 7.62 17.90
C ASP A 484 -13.21 6.42 17.18
N TYR A 485 -13.21 6.42 15.84
CA TYR A 485 -12.57 5.37 15.06
C TYR A 485 -11.06 5.30 15.33
N VAL A 486 -10.37 6.44 15.26
CA VAL A 486 -8.92 6.52 15.49
C VAL A 486 -8.58 6.09 16.92
N THR A 487 -9.34 6.58 17.90
CA THR A 487 -9.12 6.29 19.33
C THR A 487 -9.37 4.81 19.66
N ARG A 488 -10.50 4.26 19.20
CA ARG A 488 -10.81 2.83 19.40
C ARG A 488 -9.79 1.93 18.73
N ARG A 489 -9.29 2.32 17.56
CA ARG A 489 -8.24 1.56 16.87
C ARG A 489 -6.90 1.60 17.60
N PHE A 490 -6.51 2.77 18.12
CA PHE A 490 -5.32 2.90 18.95
C PHE A 490 -5.40 2.00 20.19
N LEU A 491 -6.50 2.09 20.95
CA LEU A 491 -6.71 1.26 22.14
C LEU A 491 -6.74 -0.24 21.82
N ALA A 492 -7.38 -0.65 20.72
CA ALA A 492 -7.37 -2.04 20.27
C ALA A 492 -5.98 -2.53 19.88
N SER A 493 -5.17 -1.70 19.22
CA SER A 493 -3.79 -2.07 18.90
C SER A 493 -2.93 -2.27 20.15
N CYS A 494 -3.26 -1.56 21.24
CA CYS A 494 -2.60 -1.63 22.54
C CYS A 494 -3.10 -2.78 23.44
N TRP A 495 -3.97 -3.66 22.93
CA TRP A 495 -4.55 -4.78 23.69
C TRP A 495 -4.14 -6.15 23.11
N SER A 496 -4.70 -7.24 23.61
CA SER A 496 -4.42 -8.60 23.17
C SER A 496 -5.30 -9.01 21.99
N ASP A 497 -4.81 -9.96 21.18
CA ASP A 497 -5.60 -10.62 20.13
C ASP A 497 -6.86 -11.27 20.71
N ALA A 498 -7.95 -11.34 19.95
CA ALA A 498 -9.10 -12.14 20.37
C ALA A 498 -8.78 -13.63 20.22
N ILE A 499 -9.24 -14.44 21.17
CA ILE A 499 -8.94 -15.86 21.25
C ILE A 499 -10.23 -16.67 21.09
N GLY A 500 -10.18 -17.70 20.26
CA GLY A 500 -11.31 -18.59 19.97
C GLY A 500 -10.86 -20.04 19.82
N SER A 501 -11.82 -20.94 19.83
CA SER A 501 -11.64 -22.36 19.54
C SER A 501 -12.44 -22.71 18.29
N GLN A 502 -11.75 -23.10 17.23
CA GLN A 502 -12.36 -23.55 15.99
C GLN A 502 -12.42 -25.07 15.99
N THR A 503 -13.62 -25.61 15.82
CA THR A 503 -13.86 -27.05 15.65
C THR A 503 -14.18 -27.31 14.19
N THR A 504 -13.45 -28.22 13.54
CA THR A 504 -13.73 -28.67 12.17
C THR A 504 -13.98 -30.16 12.17
N VAL A 505 -15.14 -30.55 11.64
CA VAL A 505 -15.58 -31.94 11.49
C VAL A 505 -15.53 -32.28 10.01
N ALA A 506 -14.82 -33.34 9.66
CA ALA A 506 -14.74 -33.88 8.30
C ALA A 506 -15.44 -35.24 8.25
N ILE A 507 -16.27 -35.42 7.23
CA ILE A 507 -17.05 -36.65 6.99
C ILE A 507 -16.77 -37.18 5.59
N ASP A 508 -16.78 -38.50 5.45
CA ASP A 508 -16.74 -39.22 4.16
C ASP A 508 -18.08 -39.90 3.93
N ILE A 509 -18.69 -39.64 2.79
CA ILE A 509 -19.87 -40.36 2.29
C ILE A 509 -19.51 -40.89 0.90
N ALA A 510 -19.50 -42.21 0.74
CA ALA A 510 -19.21 -42.87 -0.53
C ALA A 510 -17.88 -42.46 -1.22
N GLY A 511 -16.86 -42.07 -0.44
CA GLY A 511 -15.57 -41.59 -0.95
C GLY A 511 -15.53 -40.08 -1.23
N GLU A 512 -16.66 -39.38 -1.09
CA GLU A 512 -16.73 -37.93 -1.19
C GLU A 512 -16.62 -37.28 0.20
N LYS A 513 -15.77 -36.25 0.28
CA LYS A 513 -15.42 -35.58 1.53
C LYS A 513 -16.23 -34.29 1.70
N PHE A 514 -16.68 -34.08 2.93
CA PHE A 514 -17.37 -32.85 3.33
C PHE A 514 -16.86 -32.37 4.68
N HIS A 515 -16.97 -31.07 4.93
CA HIS A 515 -16.56 -30.47 6.20
C HIS A 515 -17.55 -29.45 6.75
N ALA A 516 -17.65 -29.38 8.07
CA ALA A 516 -18.34 -28.33 8.80
C ALA A 516 -17.36 -27.69 9.79
N SER A 517 -17.47 -26.37 10.01
CA SER A 517 -16.65 -25.65 10.99
C SER A 517 -17.51 -24.81 11.93
N GLY A 518 -17.21 -24.87 13.22
CA GLY A 518 -17.76 -23.99 14.25
C GLY A 518 -16.66 -23.21 14.94
N LEU A 519 -17.02 -22.08 15.54
CA LEU A 519 -16.12 -21.20 16.25
C LEU A 519 -16.78 -20.72 17.54
N VAL A 520 -16.08 -20.92 18.66
CA VAL A 520 -16.44 -20.37 19.96
C VAL A 520 -15.42 -19.31 20.35
N ILE A 521 -15.88 -18.11 20.69
CA ILE A 521 -15.01 -17.03 21.15
C ILE A 521 -14.78 -17.20 22.64
N LEU A 522 -13.52 -17.43 23.02
CA LEU A 522 -13.13 -17.64 24.42
C LEU A 522 -12.81 -16.31 25.11
N GLN A 523 -12.16 -15.38 24.38
CA GLN A 523 -11.82 -14.05 24.87
C GLN A 523 -11.98 -13.03 23.75
N ARG A 524 -12.78 -11.99 23.98
CA ARG A 524 -13.03 -10.93 22.98
C ARG A 524 -11.87 -9.94 22.87
N ASN A 525 -11.22 -9.62 23.99
CA ASN A 525 -10.05 -8.73 24.06
C ASN A 525 -10.27 -7.45 23.23
N TYR A 526 -9.40 -7.15 22.24
CA TYR A 526 -9.52 -5.93 21.42
C TYR A 526 -10.92 -5.72 20.77
N LEU A 527 -11.70 -6.78 20.53
CA LEU A 527 -13.05 -6.69 19.98
C LEU A 527 -14.06 -6.01 20.93
N GLU A 528 -13.71 -5.81 22.20
CA GLU A 528 -14.53 -5.05 23.15
C GLU A 528 -14.48 -3.54 22.87
N VAL A 529 -13.33 -3.00 22.45
CA VAL A 529 -13.18 -1.57 22.13
C VAL A 529 -13.39 -1.27 20.66
N PHE A 530 -12.94 -2.17 19.77
CA PHE A 530 -12.99 -1.98 18.32
C PHE A 530 -14.19 -2.70 17.71
N THR A 531 -15.37 -2.15 17.99
CA THR A 531 -16.68 -2.67 17.57
C THR A 531 -16.91 -2.69 16.06
N TYR A 532 -16.02 -2.08 15.28
CA TYR A 532 -16.04 -2.11 13.82
C TYR A 532 -15.61 -3.46 13.24
N ASP A 533 -14.93 -4.28 14.03
CA ASP A 533 -14.44 -5.57 13.60
C ASP A 533 -15.29 -6.69 14.22
N LYS A 534 -15.81 -7.58 13.37
CA LYS A 534 -16.76 -8.63 13.78
C LYS A 534 -16.11 -9.99 13.81
N TRP A 535 -16.24 -10.69 14.94
CA TRP A 535 -15.90 -12.10 15.03
C TRP A 535 -17.10 -12.80 15.65
N GLU A 536 -17.69 -13.68 14.87
CA GLU A 536 -18.93 -14.39 15.18
C GLU A 536 -18.75 -15.83 14.69
N GLY A 537 -19.39 -16.77 15.37
CA GLY A 537 -19.24 -18.19 15.12
C GLY A 537 -20.31 -18.96 15.85
N ASN A 538 -20.57 -20.18 15.37
CA ASN A 538 -21.56 -21.07 15.96
C ASN A 538 -20.85 -22.25 16.63
N LEU A 539 -21.43 -22.73 17.71
CA LEU A 539 -21.01 -23.97 18.35
C LEU A 539 -21.54 -25.15 17.52
N LEU A 540 -20.67 -26.12 17.22
CA LEU A 540 -21.10 -27.39 16.63
C LEU A 540 -21.50 -28.37 17.75
N PRO A 541 -22.53 -29.21 17.52
CA PRO A 541 -22.82 -30.33 18.41
C PRO A 541 -21.63 -31.32 18.44
N PRO A 542 -21.49 -32.15 19.48
CA PRO A 542 -20.38 -33.09 19.58
C PRO A 542 -20.39 -34.13 18.45
N PHE A 543 -19.20 -34.37 17.86
CA PHE A 543 -18.94 -35.46 16.91
C PHE A 543 -17.76 -36.30 17.41
N VAL A 544 -17.79 -37.60 17.11
CA VAL A 544 -16.77 -38.58 17.51
C VAL A 544 -16.13 -39.18 16.28
N ARG A 545 -14.80 -39.18 16.21
CA ARG A 545 -14.07 -39.80 15.11
C ARG A 545 -14.44 -41.29 14.99
N GLY A 546 -14.75 -41.72 13.78
CA GLY A 546 -15.17 -43.07 13.46
C GLY A 546 -16.66 -43.35 13.72
N GLU A 547 -17.43 -42.39 14.28
CA GLU A 547 -18.87 -42.55 14.36
C GLU A 547 -19.48 -42.61 12.96
N ARG A 548 -20.50 -43.44 12.80
CA ARG A 548 -21.31 -43.50 11.59
C ARG A 548 -22.48 -42.53 11.74
N LEU A 549 -22.82 -41.86 10.64
CA LEU A 549 -23.95 -40.95 10.60
C LEU A 549 -24.70 -41.07 9.28
N THR A 550 -26.01 -40.96 9.35
CA THR A 550 -26.87 -40.86 8.18
C THR A 550 -27.26 -39.39 8.00
N PRO A 551 -26.94 -38.75 6.86
CA PRO A 551 -27.40 -37.41 6.53
C PRO A 551 -28.92 -37.28 6.61
N THR A 552 -29.38 -36.23 7.27
CA THR A 552 -30.81 -35.86 7.28
C THR A 552 -31.23 -35.42 5.88
N ARG A 553 -30.38 -34.65 5.18
CA ARG A 553 -30.60 -34.22 3.79
C ARG A 553 -29.29 -34.31 3.00
N LEU A 554 -29.37 -34.80 1.77
CA LEU A 554 -28.30 -34.75 0.77
C LEU A 554 -28.92 -34.19 -0.51
N GLU A 555 -28.48 -33.02 -0.91
CA GLU A 555 -29.04 -32.32 -2.07
C GLU A 555 -27.94 -31.84 -3.02
N MET A 556 -28.25 -31.83 -4.30
CA MET A 556 -27.44 -31.14 -5.30
C MET A 556 -28.03 -29.75 -5.47
N LYS A 557 -27.27 -28.73 -5.06
CA LYS A 557 -27.64 -27.34 -5.28
C LYS A 557 -27.06 -26.83 -6.57
N GLN A 558 -27.80 -25.91 -7.19
CA GLN A 558 -27.32 -25.12 -8.30
C GLN A 558 -26.97 -23.72 -7.80
N GLY A 559 -25.84 -23.21 -8.28
CA GLY A 559 -25.45 -21.82 -8.17
C GLY A 559 -25.11 -21.25 -9.54
N CYS A 560 -24.82 -19.96 -9.57
CA CYS A 560 -24.35 -19.27 -10.76
C CYS A 560 -23.23 -18.33 -10.34
N THR A 561 -22.18 -18.19 -11.16
CA THR A 561 -21.13 -17.22 -10.88
C THR A 561 -21.68 -15.80 -11.01
N SER A 562 -21.28 -14.91 -10.10
CA SER A 562 -21.71 -13.51 -10.10
C SER A 562 -20.62 -12.60 -10.64
N PRO A 563 -20.98 -11.49 -11.32
CA PRO A 563 -20.00 -10.50 -11.75
C PRO A 563 -19.28 -9.88 -10.54
N PRO A 564 -18.06 -9.34 -10.73
CA PRO A 564 -17.43 -8.56 -9.68
C PRO A 564 -18.25 -7.28 -9.43
N LYS A 565 -18.30 -6.82 -8.17
CA LYS A 565 -18.95 -5.55 -7.84
C LYS A 565 -18.21 -4.36 -8.47
N LEU A 566 -18.94 -3.30 -8.78
CA LEU A 566 -18.37 -2.00 -9.13
C LEU A 566 -17.44 -1.49 -8.01
N LEU A 567 -16.52 -0.58 -8.33
CA LEU A 567 -15.59 -0.06 -7.33
C LEU A 567 -16.32 0.88 -6.37
N THR A 568 -16.08 0.73 -5.07
CA THR A 568 -16.31 1.81 -4.11
C THR A 568 -15.07 2.71 -4.04
N GLU A 569 -15.17 3.88 -3.39
CA GLU A 569 -13.99 4.72 -3.12
C GLU A 569 -12.94 3.97 -2.30
N ALA A 570 -13.35 3.12 -1.35
CA ALA A 570 -12.43 2.28 -0.58
C ALA A 570 -11.68 1.27 -1.47
N ASP A 571 -12.36 0.69 -2.47
CA ASP A 571 -11.72 -0.22 -3.44
C ASP A 571 -10.73 0.52 -4.34
N LEU A 572 -11.08 1.74 -4.76
CA LEU A 572 -10.20 2.56 -5.57
C LEU A 572 -8.96 3.02 -4.81
N VAL A 573 -9.10 3.40 -3.53
CA VAL A 573 -7.96 3.66 -2.63
C VAL A 573 -7.03 2.44 -2.57
N ASN A 574 -7.58 1.23 -2.37
CA ASN A 574 -6.79 0.01 -2.34
C ASN A 574 -6.07 -0.27 -3.66
N LEU A 575 -6.71 -0.02 -4.81
CA LEU A 575 -6.11 -0.24 -6.12
C LEU A 575 -4.98 0.75 -6.39
N MET A 576 -5.15 2.03 -6.04
CA MET A 576 -4.11 3.05 -6.20
C MET A 576 -2.88 2.73 -5.34
N ASP A 577 -3.08 2.44 -4.05
CA ASP A 577 -2.03 2.04 -3.11
C ASP A 577 -1.27 0.79 -3.58
N LYS A 578 -2.00 -0.28 -3.94
CA LYS A 578 -1.40 -1.53 -4.44
C LYS A 578 -0.58 -1.33 -5.71
N ASN A 579 -0.93 -0.34 -6.53
CA ASN A 579 -0.22 -0.03 -7.77
C ASN A 579 0.81 1.10 -7.60
N GLY A 580 1.03 1.62 -6.39
CA GLY A 580 2.02 2.65 -6.10
C GLY A 580 1.79 3.94 -6.86
N ILE A 581 0.53 4.39 -6.96
CA ILE A 581 0.19 5.72 -7.46
C ILE A 581 -0.63 6.49 -6.43
N GLY A 582 -0.46 7.81 -6.39
CA GLY A 582 -1.06 8.65 -5.37
C GLY A 582 -0.35 8.53 -4.01
N THR A 583 0.96 8.23 -3.99
CA THR A 583 1.77 8.19 -2.75
C THR A 583 1.77 9.54 -2.02
N ASP A 584 2.32 9.58 -0.80
CA ASP A 584 2.35 10.79 0.04
C ASP A 584 0.95 11.35 0.36
N ALA A 585 0.00 10.45 0.63
CA ALA A 585 -1.38 10.79 0.98
C ALA A 585 -2.17 11.57 -0.09
N THR A 586 -1.80 11.48 -1.37
CA THR A 586 -2.47 12.19 -2.49
C THR A 586 -3.63 11.41 -3.13
N ILE A 587 -3.82 10.14 -2.78
CA ILE A 587 -4.91 9.27 -3.29
C ILE A 587 -6.28 9.97 -3.27
N ALA A 588 -6.67 10.52 -2.11
CA ALA A 588 -7.98 11.17 -1.93
C ALA A 588 -8.22 12.33 -2.91
N GLU A 589 -7.18 13.09 -3.24
CA GLU A 589 -7.27 14.24 -4.15
C GLU A 589 -7.50 13.79 -5.58
N HIS A 590 -6.81 12.74 -6.04
CA HIS A 590 -6.99 12.20 -7.38
C HIS A 590 -8.37 11.55 -7.58
N ILE A 591 -8.88 10.84 -6.58
CA ILE A 591 -10.26 10.30 -6.59
C ILE A 591 -11.27 11.45 -6.65
N ALA A 592 -11.13 12.46 -5.80
CA ALA A 592 -12.01 13.63 -5.81
C ALA A 592 -11.99 14.33 -7.19
N LYS A 593 -10.81 14.42 -7.83
CA LYS A 593 -10.64 15.10 -9.11
C LYS A 593 -11.32 14.37 -10.28
N VAL A 594 -11.28 13.04 -10.35
CA VAL A 594 -12.01 12.30 -11.41
C VAL A 594 -13.53 12.44 -11.28
N ILE A 595 -14.02 12.56 -10.05
CA ILE A 595 -15.45 12.81 -9.76
C ILE A 595 -15.82 14.25 -10.09
N GLU A 596 -15.04 15.23 -9.62
CA GLU A 596 -15.25 16.66 -9.91
C GLU A 596 -15.33 16.93 -11.41
N ARG A 597 -14.45 16.29 -12.20
CA ARG A 597 -14.38 16.40 -13.66
C ARG A 597 -15.46 15.62 -14.40
N GLN A 598 -16.38 14.96 -13.69
CA GLN A 598 -17.49 14.18 -14.24
C GLN A 598 -17.03 13.04 -15.16
N TYR A 599 -15.81 12.50 -14.94
CA TYR A 599 -15.38 11.26 -15.58
C TYR A 599 -15.90 10.03 -14.86
N VAL A 600 -16.18 10.19 -13.57
CA VAL A 600 -16.76 9.17 -12.70
C VAL A 600 -17.95 9.79 -11.98
N MET A 601 -19.02 9.03 -11.89
CA MET A 601 -20.25 9.36 -11.21
C MET A 601 -20.41 8.44 -10.01
N GLN A 602 -21.10 8.92 -8.98
CA GLN A 602 -21.44 8.12 -7.82
C GLN A 602 -22.87 7.62 -7.96
N VAL A 603 -23.05 6.30 -7.95
CA VAL A 603 -24.36 5.66 -7.95
C VAL A 603 -24.56 4.96 -6.61
N LYS A 604 -25.71 5.22 -5.98
CA LYS A 604 -26.02 4.71 -4.66
C LYS A 604 -26.90 3.46 -4.75
N GLU A 605 -26.45 2.38 -4.14
CA GLU A 605 -27.22 1.15 -3.94
C GLU A 605 -27.40 0.93 -2.44
N GLY A 606 -28.64 1.03 -1.95
CA GLY A 606 -28.94 0.92 -0.53
C GLY A 606 -28.10 1.87 0.33
N LYS A 607 -27.07 1.32 0.99
CA LYS A 607 -26.15 2.06 1.88
C LYS A 607 -24.73 2.25 1.30
N THR A 608 -24.47 1.75 0.10
CA THR A 608 -23.15 1.74 -0.55
C THR A 608 -23.15 2.70 -1.73
N ASN A 609 -22.05 3.43 -1.93
CA ASN A 609 -21.84 4.29 -3.09
C ASN A 609 -20.78 3.63 -3.99
N TYR A 610 -21.16 3.34 -5.24
CA TYR A 610 -20.25 2.84 -6.27
C TYR A 610 -19.83 3.94 -7.22
N LEU A 611 -18.66 3.74 -7.81
CA LEU A 611 -18.05 4.58 -8.82
C LEU A 611 -18.34 3.97 -10.19
N VAL A 612 -19.06 4.73 -11.01
CA VAL A 612 -19.44 4.36 -12.38
C VAL A 612 -18.79 5.35 -13.34
N PRO A 613 -18.07 4.91 -14.38
CA PRO A 613 -17.50 5.84 -15.34
C PRO A 613 -18.62 6.50 -16.17
N SER A 614 -18.43 7.77 -16.56
CA SER A 614 -19.31 8.42 -17.52
C SER A 614 -18.99 7.98 -18.95
N THR A 615 -19.90 8.26 -19.89
CA THR A 615 -19.68 8.00 -21.32
C THR A 615 -18.41 8.65 -21.86
N LEU A 616 -18.13 9.88 -21.42
CA LEU A 616 -16.88 10.58 -21.70
C LEU A 616 -15.68 9.84 -21.07
N GLY A 617 -15.80 9.42 -19.82
CA GLY A 617 -14.75 8.67 -19.13
C GLY A 617 -14.36 7.37 -19.85
N ILE A 618 -15.35 6.56 -20.25
CA ILE A 618 -15.11 5.34 -21.03
C ILE A 618 -14.54 5.68 -22.40
N GLY A 619 -15.15 6.60 -23.13
CA GLY A 619 -14.72 6.96 -24.48
C GLY A 619 -13.26 7.44 -24.52
N LEU A 620 -12.83 8.19 -23.50
CA LEU A 620 -11.43 8.57 -23.34
C LEU A 620 -10.55 7.34 -23.09
N VAL A 621 -10.82 6.56 -22.04
CA VAL A 621 -9.96 5.41 -21.69
C VAL A 621 -9.86 4.40 -22.83
N GLU A 622 -10.98 4.03 -23.45
CA GLU A 622 -11.01 3.10 -24.58
C GLU A 622 -10.31 3.69 -25.81
N GLY A 623 -10.53 4.97 -26.11
CA GLY A 623 -9.86 5.64 -27.21
C GLY A 623 -8.34 5.62 -27.06
N TYR A 624 -7.82 5.93 -25.87
CA TYR A 624 -6.39 5.84 -25.57
C TYR A 624 -5.87 4.39 -25.60
N ASN A 625 -6.66 3.40 -25.14
CA ASN A 625 -6.28 1.98 -25.16
C ASN A 625 -6.13 1.44 -26.58
N GLN A 626 -6.98 1.87 -27.53
CA GLN A 626 -6.93 1.44 -28.93
C GLN A 626 -5.64 1.84 -29.68
N LEU A 627 -4.87 2.77 -29.13
CA LEU A 627 -3.57 3.14 -29.66
C LEU A 627 -2.50 2.07 -29.38
N ASN A 628 -2.77 1.11 -28.49
CA ASN A 628 -1.86 0.01 -28.13
C ASN A 628 -0.44 0.50 -27.75
N LEU A 629 -0.37 1.63 -27.05
CA LEU A 629 0.88 2.21 -26.57
C LEU A 629 1.58 1.23 -25.63
N GLU A 630 2.89 1.02 -25.82
CA GLU A 630 3.70 0.18 -24.94
C GLU A 630 3.59 0.64 -23.48
N LYS A 631 3.71 1.96 -23.27
CA LYS A 631 3.43 2.63 -22.00
C LYS A 631 2.00 3.20 -22.04
N SER A 632 1.01 2.35 -21.76
CA SER A 632 -0.39 2.77 -21.69
C SER A 632 -0.60 3.86 -20.63
N LEU A 633 -1.27 4.95 -21.02
CA LEU A 633 -1.59 6.07 -20.13
C LEU A 633 -2.72 5.72 -19.13
N SER A 634 -3.63 4.81 -19.49
CA SER A 634 -4.73 4.36 -18.63
C SER A 634 -4.27 3.37 -17.56
N LYS A 635 -3.07 2.80 -17.72
CA LYS A 635 -2.45 1.91 -16.74
C LYS A 635 -1.49 2.70 -15.84
N PRO A 636 -1.32 2.32 -14.56
CA PRO A 636 -0.60 3.13 -13.57
C PRO A 636 0.92 3.15 -13.76
N LEU A 637 1.46 2.49 -14.78
CA LEU A 637 2.89 2.20 -14.89
C LEU A 637 3.76 3.46 -14.90
N LEU A 638 3.47 4.38 -15.81
CA LEU A 638 4.30 5.57 -16.03
C LEU A 638 4.24 6.50 -14.81
N ARG A 639 3.06 6.60 -14.18
CA ARG A 639 2.89 7.38 -12.96
C ARG A 639 3.62 6.76 -11.77
N ARG A 640 3.52 5.45 -11.56
CA ARG A 640 4.23 4.75 -10.49
C ARG A 640 5.73 4.97 -10.59
N GLU A 641 6.28 4.88 -11.81
CA GLU A 641 7.72 5.10 -12.02
C GLU A 641 8.10 6.55 -11.68
N THR A 642 7.27 7.52 -12.08
CA THR A 642 7.46 8.94 -11.74
C THR A 642 7.47 9.17 -10.22
N GLU A 643 6.49 8.62 -9.48
CA GLU A 643 6.41 8.73 -8.02
C GLU A 643 7.57 7.99 -7.33
N TYR A 644 7.98 6.84 -7.86
CA TYR A 644 9.16 6.13 -7.37
C TYR A 644 10.43 6.99 -7.52
N ARG A 645 10.64 7.65 -8.66
CA ARG A 645 11.78 8.55 -8.86
C ARG A 645 11.77 9.73 -7.90
N MET A 646 10.61 10.28 -7.55
CA MET A 646 10.49 11.32 -6.51
C MET A 646 10.96 10.82 -5.14
N SER A 647 10.67 9.56 -4.79
CA SER A 647 11.20 8.95 -3.57
C SER A 647 12.74 8.83 -3.59
N LEU A 648 13.34 8.64 -4.77
CA LEU A 648 14.80 8.60 -4.95
C LEU A 648 15.46 9.98 -4.78
N ILE A 649 14.75 11.07 -5.13
CA ILE A 649 15.20 12.43 -4.82
C ILE A 649 15.29 12.61 -3.31
N CYS A 650 14.24 12.24 -2.57
CA CYS A 650 14.22 12.31 -1.11
C CYS A 650 15.36 11.49 -0.48
N ALA A 651 15.65 10.31 -1.03
CA ALA A 651 16.75 9.47 -0.59
C ALA A 651 18.15 10.00 -0.97
N GLY A 652 18.24 11.06 -1.78
CA GLY A 652 19.51 11.59 -2.32
C GLY A 652 20.17 10.71 -3.36
N GLN A 653 19.42 9.80 -3.99
CA GLN A 653 19.92 8.86 -4.99
C GLN A 653 19.74 9.38 -6.41
N ARG A 654 18.94 10.43 -6.60
CA ARG A 654 18.70 11.12 -7.88
C ARG A 654 18.55 12.61 -7.68
N THR A 655 18.83 13.39 -8.71
CA THR A 655 18.57 14.83 -8.71
C THR A 655 17.19 15.17 -9.27
N LYS A 656 16.69 16.36 -8.93
CA LYS A 656 15.48 16.96 -9.51
C LYS A 656 15.55 17.04 -11.04
N THR A 657 16.66 17.58 -11.57
CA THR A 657 16.83 17.79 -13.01
C THR A 657 16.77 16.49 -13.80
N GLU A 658 17.50 15.45 -13.36
CA GLU A 658 17.47 14.13 -13.99
C GLU A 658 16.07 13.52 -13.98
N THR A 659 15.38 13.61 -12.83
CA THR A 659 14.04 13.06 -12.66
C THR A 659 13.02 13.73 -13.57
N ILE A 660 13.06 15.07 -13.68
CA ILE A 660 12.18 15.83 -14.56
C ILE A 660 12.48 15.49 -16.02
N GLN A 661 13.75 15.50 -16.44
CA GLN A 661 14.13 15.27 -17.82
C GLN A 661 13.74 13.87 -18.30
N GLU A 662 14.10 12.82 -17.55
CA GLU A 662 13.75 11.44 -17.92
C GLU A 662 12.23 11.25 -17.99
N SER A 663 11.49 11.76 -17.01
CA SER A 663 10.04 11.59 -16.99
C SER A 663 9.37 12.34 -18.14
N LEU A 664 9.81 13.56 -18.45
CA LEU A 664 9.28 14.32 -19.59
C LEU A 664 9.57 13.64 -20.92
N GLU A 665 10.75 13.03 -21.10
CA GLU A 665 11.09 12.30 -22.32
C GLU A 665 10.11 11.14 -22.55
N GLU A 666 9.84 10.32 -21.52
CA GLU A 666 8.90 9.21 -21.62
C GLU A 666 7.48 9.68 -21.96
N TYR A 667 7.02 10.78 -21.35
CA TYR A 667 5.72 11.35 -21.67
C TYR A 667 5.67 12.02 -23.05
N ARG A 668 6.78 12.59 -23.52
CA ARG A 668 6.89 13.23 -24.85
C ARG A 668 6.77 12.20 -25.96
N GLU A 669 7.42 11.05 -25.83
CA GLU A 669 7.29 9.93 -26.77
C GLU A 669 5.83 9.49 -26.91
N VAL A 670 5.17 9.26 -25.77
CA VAL A 670 3.77 8.86 -25.74
C VAL A 670 2.85 9.96 -26.28
N PHE A 671 3.13 11.22 -25.95
CA PHE A 671 2.39 12.37 -26.45
C PHE A 671 2.47 12.45 -27.98
N ALA A 672 3.66 12.34 -28.58
CA ALA A 672 3.84 12.42 -30.02
C ALA A 672 3.05 11.34 -30.78
N LEU A 673 3.05 10.10 -30.29
CA LEU A 673 2.26 9.01 -30.85
C LEU A 673 0.75 9.28 -30.72
N THR A 674 0.34 9.75 -29.55
CA THR A 674 -1.06 10.11 -29.27
C THR A 674 -1.55 11.23 -30.19
N SER A 675 -0.77 12.31 -30.34
CA SER A 675 -1.13 13.45 -31.19
C SER A 675 -1.33 13.04 -32.65
N ARG A 676 -0.45 12.17 -33.19
CA ARG A 676 -0.55 11.68 -34.57
C ARG A 676 -1.82 10.89 -34.83
N GLN A 677 -2.31 10.15 -33.83
CA GLN A 677 -3.45 9.26 -33.95
C GLN A 677 -4.70 9.75 -33.21
N PHE A 678 -4.72 11.00 -32.75
CA PHE A 678 -5.78 11.53 -31.90
C PHE A 678 -7.17 11.46 -32.55
N GLY A 679 -7.24 11.45 -33.89
CA GLY A 679 -8.48 11.22 -34.63
C GLY A 679 -9.22 9.96 -34.17
N ARG A 680 -8.52 8.85 -33.92
CA ARG A 680 -9.11 7.58 -33.45
C ARG A 680 -9.72 7.71 -32.05
N ILE A 681 -9.06 8.45 -31.17
CA ILE A 681 -9.58 8.76 -29.83
C ILE A 681 -10.86 9.58 -29.98
N ALA A 682 -10.83 10.62 -30.80
CA ALA A 682 -11.99 11.49 -31.01
C ALA A 682 -13.18 10.74 -31.61
N ASP A 683 -12.94 9.81 -32.54
CA ASP A 683 -13.99 8.99 -33.15
C ASP A 683 -14.61 8.03 -32.11
N THR A 684 -13.79 7.44 -31.25
CA THR A 684 -14.26 6.60 -30.13
C THR A 684 -15.10 7.41 -29.14
N VAL A 685 -14.62 8.59 -28.72
CA VAL A 685 -15.37 9.47 -27.82
C VAL A 685 -16.69 9.89 -28.47
N LEU A 686 -16.69 10.22 -29.75
CA LEU A 686 -17.91 10.59 -30.48
C LEU A 686 -18.93 9.45 -30.46
N GLN A 687 -18.48 8.23 -30.71
CA GLN A 687 -19.33 7.04 -30.69
C GLN A 687 -20.01 6.85 -29.32
N TYR A 688 -19.27 7.02 -28.22
CA TYR A 688 -19.84 6.92 -26.88
C TYR A 688 -20.79 8.06 -26.50
N LEU A 689 -20.53 9.27 -26.97
CA LEU A 689 -21.38 10.44 -26.67
C LEU A 689 -22.66 10.50 -27.52
N THR A 690 -22.64 9.95 -28.72
CA THR A 690 -23.79 9.99 -29.66
C THR A 690 -24.66 8.75 -29.62
N ASN A 691 -24.15 7.63 -29.11
CA ASN A 691 -24.92 6.40 -29.02
C ASN A 691 -25.90 6.46 -27.83
N PRO A 692 -27.23 6.51 -28.05
CA PRO A 692 -28.21 6.56 -26.96
C PRO A 692 -28.19 5.28 -26.11
N ASN A 693 -27.77 4.15 -26.68
CA ASN A 693 -27.58 2.89 -25.93
C ASN A 693 -26.29 2.87 -25.09
N ALA A 694 -25.46 3.92 -25.19
CA ALA A 694 -24.34 4.16 -24.28
C ALA A 694 -24.76 4.92 -23.01
N GLY A 695 -26.06 5.12 -22.74
CA GLY A 695 -26.56 5.64 -21.46
C GLY A 695 -26.16 4.74 -20.28
N GLN A 696 -24.93 4.93 -19.78
CA GLN A 696 -24.28 4.04 -18.82
C GLN A 696 -24.83 4.18 -17.40
N GLU A 697 -25.46 5.31 -17.07
CA GLU A 697 -26.13 5.49 -15.78
C GLU A 697 -27.29 4.49 -15.61
N ALA A 698 -28.17 4.38 -16.60
CA ALA A 698 -29.27 3.43 -16.59
C ALA A 698 -28.77 1.98 -16.59
N ARG A 699 -27.74 1.69 -17.41
CA ARG A 699 -27.13 0.35 -17.45
C ARG A 699 -26.42 -0.02 -16.15
N ALA A 700 -25.79 0.94 -15.47
CA ALA A 700 -25.16 0.71 -14.18
C ALA A 700 -26.19 0.50 -13.06
N VAL A 701 -27.30 1.23 -13.08
CA VAL A 701 -28.44 0.99 -12.17
C VAL A 701 -29.03 -0.41 -12.41
N GLU A 702 -29.26 -0.81 -13.67
CA GLU A 702 -29.72 -2.18 -13.99
C GLU A 702 -28.72 -3.25 -13.54
N LEU A 703 -27.41 -3.03 -13.67
CA LEU A 703 -26.38 -3.96 -13.23
C LEU A 703 -26.34 -4.12 -11.70
N ILE A 704 -26.69 -3.06 -10.99
CA ILE A 704 -26.77 -3.03 -9.53
C ILE A 704 -28.05 -3.77 -9.08
N GLU A 705 -29.19 -3.54 -9.71
CA GLU A 705 -30.48 -4.16 -9.32
C GLU A 705 -30.53 -5.67 -9.60
N ARG A 706 -29.81 -6.18 -10.61
CA ARG A 706 -29.76 -7.62 -10.95
C ARG A 706 -29.12 -8.50 -9.86
N ASP A 707 -28.39 -7.93 -8.91
CA ASP A 707 -27.75 -8.70 -7.83
C ASP A 707 -28.73 -9.12 -6.71
N ASP A 708 -29.97 -8.58 -6.67
CA ASP A 708 -30.96 -8.87 -5.61
C ASP A 708 -32.04 -9.89 -6.02
N ASP A 709 -32.17 -10.16 -7.33
CA ASP A 709 -33.04 -11.21 -7.83
C ASP A 709 -32.38 -12.58 -7.68
N GLY A 710 -32.30 -13.04 -6.43
CA GLY A 710 -31.99 -14.42 -6.11
C GLY A 710 -32.86 -15.33 -6.96
N PHE A 711 -32.22 -16.15 -7.79
CA PHE A 711 -32.87 -17.17 -8.60
C PHE A 711 -33.74 -18.01 -7.67
N ALA A 712 -35.06 -17.75 -7.67
CA ALA A 712 -36.04 -18.63 -7.08
C ALA A 712 -35.91 -19.92 -7.87
N GLY A 713 -35.14 -20.86 -7.32
CA GLY A 713 -35.08 -22.21 -7.83
C GLY A 713 -36.51 -22.72 -7.88
N ASP A 714 -36.95 -23.06 -9.09
CA ASP A 714 -38.13 -23.87 -9.31
C ASP A 714 -37.94 -25.16 -8.51
N GLU A 715 -38.56 -25.23 -7.32
CA GLU A 715 -38.63 -26.44 -6.51
C GLU A 715 -39.62 -27.40 -7.19
N SER A 716 -39.14 -28.09 -8.22
CA SER A 716 -39.77 -29.30 -8.73
C SER A 716 -38.70 -30.38 -8.82
N ASP A 717 -38.48 -31.07 -7.71
CA ASP A 717 -38.03 -32.47 -7.60
C ASP A 717 -37.78 -32.76 -6.11
N ALA A 718 -38.84 -32.63 -5.31
CA ALA A 718 -38.92 -33.25 -3.99
C ALA A 718 -39.62 -34.60 -4.18
N ASP A 719 -38.83 -35.67 -4.20
CA ASP A 719 -39.35 -37.03 -4.04
C ASP A 719 -39.81 -37.18 -2.58
N ASP A 720 -41.09 -36.93 -2.34
CA ASP A 720 -41.78 -37.18 -1.07
C ASP A 720 -41.77 -38.69 -0.78
N PHE A 721 -41.26 -39.06 0.39
CA PHE A 721 -41.42 -40.40 0.95
C PHE A 721 -42.77 -40.48 1.64
N ASP A 722 -43.66 -41.27 1.05
CA ASP A 722 -44.94 -41.73 1.56
C ASP A 722 -44.75 -42.44 2.92
N ASP A 723 -45.36 -41.91 3.97
CA ASP A 723 -45.76 -42.69 5.15
C ASP A 723 -47.18 -42.31 5.53
N GLY A 724 -48.04 -43.33 5.56
CA GLY A 724 -49.48 -43.18 5.52
C GLY A 724 -50.13 -42.88 6.88
N GLY A 725 -51.32 -42.28 6.82
CA GLY A 725 -52.38 -42.55 7.78
C GLY A 725 -53.05 -41.34 8.44
N GLY A 726 -54.29 -41.05 8.00
CA GLY A 726 -55.40 -40.84 8.93
C GLY A 726 -55.92 -39.41 9.19
N GLY A 727 -56.91 -39.01 8.39
CA GLY A 727 -58.22 -38.60 8.90
C GLY A 727 -58.44 -37.16 9.42
N GLY A 728 -59.36 -36.44 8.75
CA GLY A 728 -60.45 -35.75 9.44
C GLY A 728 -60.50 -34.22 9.42
N GLY A 729 -61.22 -33.68 8.41
CA GLY A 729 -62.36 -32.76 8.61
C GLY A 729 -62.12 -31.27 8.97
N GLY A 730 -62.80 -30.39 8.22
CA GLY A 730 -63.47 -29.22 8.82
C GLY A 730 -63.13 -27.86 8.23
N GLY A 731 -64.02 -27.34 7.35
CA GLY A 731 -63.88 -26.06 6.66
C GLY A 731 -63.93 -24.79 7.52
N GLY A 732 -63.70 -23.64 6.85
CA GLY A 732 -64.44 -22.41 7.18
C GLY A 732 -63.66 -21.09 7.17
N GLY A 733 -63.59 -20.44 5.99
CA GLY A 733 -64.05 -19.06 5.80
C GLY A 733 -63.18 -17.87 6.25
N GLY A 734 -63.02 -16.89 5.34
CA GLY A 734 -62.83 -15.48 5.72
C GLY A 734 -61.93 -14.67 4.78
N GLY A 735 -62.53 -14.08 3.73
CA GLY A 735 -61.84 -13.18 2.81
C GLY A 735 -61.72 -11.72 3.26
N ARG A 736 -61.49 -10.86 2.25
CA ARG A 736 -61.29 -9.39 2.20
C ARG A 736 -59.80 -9.01 2.16
N GLY A 737 -59.31 -8.18 1.24
CA GLY A 737 -59.93 -7.41 0.17
C GLY A 737 -58.87 -6.42 -0.34
N ARG A 738 -58.61 -6.42 -1.64
CA ARG A 738 -57.84 -5.36 -2.33
C ARG A 738 -58.78 -4.21 -2.66
N ALA A 739 -58.32 -2.98 -2.46
CA ALA A 739 -58.87 -1.81 -3.15
C ALA A 739 -57.78 -0.79 -3.43
N ALA A 740 -57.71 -0.42 -4.70
CA ALA A 740 -56.91 0.65 -5.29
C ALA A 740 -57.48 2.04 -4.99
N ARG A 741 -56.64 3.07 -5.19
CA ARG A 741 -56.92 4.48 -5.59
C ARG A 741 -55.55 5.16 -5.70
N GLY A 742 -55.15 5.93 -6.71
CA GLY A 742 -55.89 6.59 -7.78
C GLY A 742 -55.85 8.11 -7.64
N ARG A 743 -54.93 8.73 -8.41
CA ARG A 743 -55.00 10.06 -9.09
C ARG A 743 -54.93 11.40 -8.32
N GLY A 744 -54.07 12.26 -8.88
CA GLY A 744 -54.41 13.59 -9.41
C GLY A 744 -53.79 14.77 -8.66
N ALA A 745 -53.51 15.94 -9.24
CA ALA A 745 -53.42 16.45 -10.61
C ALA A 745 -53.03 17.95 -10.51
N SER A 746 -52.69 18.56 -11.66
CA SER A 746 -52.75 20.00 -12.00
C SER A 746 -51.62 20.93 -11.51
N SER A 747 -51.31 22.04 -12.17
CA SER A 747 -51.22 22.51 -13.58
C SER A 747 -51.02 24.02 -13.55
N THR A 748 -50.58 24.58 -14.68
CA THR A 748 -50.76 25.97 -15.18
C THR A 748 -49.83 27.11 -14.76
N ALA A 749 -49.70 28.00 -15.75
CA ALA A 749 -48.67 28.99 -16.02
C ALA A 749 -49.09 30.44 -15.67
N THR A 750 -48.15 31.39 -15.64
CA THR A 750 -48.03 32.55 -16.58
C THR A 750 -47.20 33.73 -16.03
N ARG A 751 -46.46 34.36 -16.97
CA ARG A 751 -46.15 35.81 -17.17
C ARG A 751 -45.32 36.64 -16.16
N GLY A 752 -44.39 37.41 -16.74
CA GLY A 752 -44.05 38.78 -16.31
C GLY A 752 -42.62 39.22 -16.68
N GLY A 753 -42.48 40.11 -17.67
CA GLY A 753 -41.18 40.69 -18.08
C GLY A 753 -41.00 42.16 -17.68
N ARG A 754 -39.76 42.69 -17.80
CA ARG A 754 -39.44 44.06 -18.27
C ARG A 754 -37.94 44.39 -18.12
N GLY A 755 -37.44 45.18 -19.08
CA GLY A 755 -36.47 46.25 -18.83
C GLY A 755 -35.03 46.00 -19.26
N GLY A 756 -34.62 46.62 -20.37
CA GLY A 756 -33.23 46.62 -20.85
C GLY A 756 -32.55 47.99 -20.82
N ARG A 757 -31.34 48.07 -21.39
CA ARG A 757 -30.80 49.15 -22.27
C ARG A 757 -29.27 49.11 -22.36
N GLY A 758 -28.79 49.33 -23.59
CA GLY A 758 -27.50 49.95 -23.97
C GLY A 758 -26.30 49.00 -24.04
N GLY A 759 -25.52 48.89 -25.12
CA GLY A 759 -25.49 49.61 -26.40
C GLY A 759 -24.05 49.62 -26.95
N ALA A 760 -23.91 49.29 -28.24
CA ALA A 760 -22.84 49.60 -29.22
C ALA A 760 -21.40 49.08 -28.97
N ALA A 761 -20.79 48.25 -29.85
CA ALA A 761 -20.33 48.49 -31.24
C ALA A 761 -19.10 49.44 -31.32
N ALA A 762 -18.09 49.31 -32.17
CA ALA A 762 -17.63 48.33 -33.16
C ALA A 762 -16.24 48.80 -33.67
N ALA A 763 -15.53 47.88 -34.36
CA ALA A 763 -14.76 48.10 -35.60
C ALA A 763 -13.38 48.81 -35.64
N ALA A 764 -12.51 48.14 -36.43
CA ALA A 764 -11.69 48.66 -37.54
C ALA A 764 -10.21 49.07 -37.33
N ALA A 765 -9.34 48.18 -37.85
CA ALA A 765 -8.51 48.36 -39.06
C ALA A 765 -7.17 49.15 -39.04
N ALA A 766 -6.13 48.42 -39.50
CA ALA A 766 -5.22 48.73 -40.63
C ALA A 766 -3.81 49.34 -40.41
N THR A 767 -2.81 48.62 -40.97
CA THR A 767 -1.61 49.08 -41.74
C THR A 767 -0.50 49.84 -40.97
N THR A 768 0.82 49.74 -41.18
CA THR A 768 1.73 49.18 -42.21
C THR A 768 3.20 49.38 -41.74
N ARG A 769 4.16 48.75 -42.45
CA ARG A 769 5.59 49.11 -42.67
C ARG A 769 6.70 48.52 -41.77
N ARG A 770 7.74 48.08 -42.49
CA ARG A 770 9.13 47.69 -42.16
C ARG A 770 10.03 48.52 -43.12
N PRO A 771 11.38 48.54 -43.05
CA PRO A 771 12.38 48.70 -41.97
C PRO A 771 13.24 50.00 -42.24
N PRO A 772 14.47 50.23 -41.70
CA PRO A 772 15.73 49.48 -42.01
C PRO A 772 16.73 49.25 -40.83
N ARG A 773 17.80 48.48 -41.09
CA ARG A 773 19.06 48.32 -40.30
C ARG A 773 20.09 49.42 -40.64
N PRO A 774 21.22 49.58 -39.90
CA PRO A 774 22.55 48.98 -40.28
C PRO A 774 23.40 48.51 -39.04
N GLU A 775 24.18 47.41 -39.09
CA GLU A 775 25.62 47.17 -39.46
C GLU A 775 26.64 47.23 -38.28
N ASP A 776 27.33 46.09 -38.11
CA ASP A 776 28.76 45.77 -37.84
C ASP A 776 29.60 46.41 -36.72
N ASP A 777 30.28 45.54 -35.92
CA ASP A 777 31.75 45.51 -35.80
C ASP A 777 32.24 44.28 -34.98
N ASP A 778 33.33 43.69 -35.47
CA ASP A 778 34.11 42.54 -34.99
C ASP A 778 35.01 42.86 -33.77
N ASP A 779 35.40 41.85 -32.99
CA ASP A 779 36.82 41.62 -32.64
C ASP A 779 37.07 40.28 -31.91
N ASP A 780 38.11 39.60 -32.42
CA ASP A 780 38.68 38.30 -32.07
C ASP A 780 39.66 38.40 -30.88
N PHE A 781 39.82 37.34 -30.08
CA PHE A 781 41.12 36.97 -29.49
C PHE A 781 41.11 35.51 -28.99
N THR A 782 41.99 34.72 -29.62
CA THR A 782 42.34 33.33 -29.32
C THR A 782 43.27 33.19 -28.11
N MET A 783 43.33 32.01 -27.47
CA MET A 783 44.57 31.27 -27.11
C MET A 783 44.32 30.01 -26.22
N SER A 784 44.62 28.85 -26.82
CA SER A 784 45.50 27.75 -26.36
C SER A 784 45.29 26.98 -25.04
N ALA A 785 45.22 25.64 -25.18
CA ALA A 785 45.31 24.63 -24.13
C ALA A 785 46.66 23.87 -24.17
N PRO A 786 47.23 23.43 -23.03
CA PRO A 786 48.35 22.49 -23.01
C PRO A 786 47.99 21.05 -22.57
N ALA A 787 48.87 20.13 -22.98
CA ALA A 787 48.76 18.66 -23.06
C ALA A 787 48.95 17.86 -21.75
N PRO A 788 48.60 16.54 -21.73
CA PRO A 788 48.90 15.64 -20.61
C PRO A 788 50.27 14.93 -20.74
N ARG A 789 50.91 14.66 -19.60
CA ARG A 789 52.19 13.92 -19.48
C ARG A 789 52.04 12.53 -18.84
N SER A 790 53.02 11.71 -19.22
CA SER A 790 53.23 10.26 -19.11
C SER A 790 53.27 9.62 -17.73
N LEU A 791 52.94 8.32 -17.76
CA LEU A 791 53.19 7.22 -16.82
C LEU A 791 54.65 7.09 -16.34
N ASN A 792 54.80 6.50 -15.15
CA ASN A 792 55.97 5.67 -14.85
C ASN A 792 55.55 4.40 -14.07
N SER A 793 56.15 3.28 -14.47
CA SER A 793 55.90 1.91 -14.02
C SER A 793 56.97 1.47 -13.01
N THR A 794 56.60 0.70 -11.99
CA THR A 794 57.52 -0.22 -11.30
C THR A 794 56.82 -1.56 -10.97
N ASN A 795 57.53 -2.64 -11.28
CA ASN A 795 57.14 -4.06 -11.17
C ASN A 795 57.07 -4.55 -9.71
N GLY A 796 56.16 -5.49 -9.41
CA GLY A 796 56.21 -6.31 -8.20
C GLY A 796 54.97 -7.19 -7.97
N THR A 797 55.11 -8.49 -8.25
CA THR A 797 54.26 -9.65 -7.85
C THR A 797 52.75 -9.59 -8.17
N GLY A 798 52.33 -10.45 -9.11
CA GLY A 798 50.95 -10.58 -9.59
C GLY A 798 49.96 -11.13 -8.55
N GLY A 799 49.47 -10.26 -7.67
CA GLY A 799 48.29 -10.52 -6.83
C GLY A 799 46.99 -10.16 -7.56
N ARG A 800 45.93 -10.96 -7.37
CA ARG A 800 44.60 -10.68 -7.93
C ARG A 800 44.06 -9.36 -7.36
N ARG A 801 43.61 -8.43 -8.22
CA ARG A 801 43.07 -7.12 -7.81
C ARG A 801 41.54 -7.11 -7.89
N CYS A 802 40.90 -6.46 -6.92
CA CYS A 802 39.45 -6.19 -6.97
C CYS A 802 39.16 -5.04 -7.95
N MET A 803 37.89 -4.95 -8.37
CA MET A 803 37.40 -3.88 -9.26
C MET A 803 37.54 -2.46 -8.67
N CYS A 804 37.77 -2.32 -7.36
CA CYS A 804 38.07 -1.02 -6.74
C CYS A 804 39.56 -0.66 -6.73
N GLY A 805 40.43 -1.45 -7.38
CA GLY A 805 41.88 -1.20 -7.52
C GLY A 805 42.75 -1.80 -6.41
N GLU A 806 42.16 -2.12 -5.27
CA GLU A 806 42.83 -2.73 -4.11
C GLU A 806 43.18 -4.22 -4.33
N PRO A 807 44.27 -4.73 -3.72
CA PRO A 807 44.61 -6.15 -3.75
C PRO A 807 43.55 -6.99 -3.04
N ALA A 808 43.12 -8.09 -3.67
CA ALA A 808 42.10 -8.97 -3.14
C ALA A 808 42.66 -9.84 -1.99
N VAL A 809 41.81 -10.13 -1.01
CA VAL A 809 42.16 -10.91 0.19
C VAL A 809 41.70 -12.35 0.02
N GLU A 810 42.62 -13.30 0.21
CA GLU A 810 42.31 -14.73 0.24
C GLU A 810 41.53 -15.10 1.51
N ARG A 811 40.49 -15.90 1.36
CA ARG A 811 39.67 -16.47 2.44
C ARG A 811 39.35 -17.92 2.14
N THR A 812 38.99 -18.68 3.17
CA THR A 812 38.61 -20.10 3.06
C THR A 812 37.13 -20.30 3.38
N THR A 813 36.47 -21.17 2.63
CA THR A 813 35.06 -21.48 2.81
C THR A 813 34.86 -22.33 4.07
N ASN A 814 34.26 -21.73 5.10
CA ASN A 814 33.99 -22.42 6.37
C ASN A 814 32.55 -23.01 6.46
N LYS A 815 31.72 -22.81 5.42
CA LYS A 815 30.38 -23.39 5.36
C LYS A 815 30.44 -24.88 4.99
N PRO A 816 29.73 -25.77 5.69
CA PRO A 816 29.63 -27.17 5.32
C PRO A 816 28.93 -27.32 3.96
N GLY A 817 29.56 -28.07 3.06
CA GLY A 817 29.13 -28.23 1.67
C GLY A 817 30.31 -28.63 0.77
N PRO A 818 30.08 -28.86 -0.53
CA PRO A 818 31.11 -29.38 -1.46
C PRO A 818 32.32 -28.46 -1.66
N ASN A 819 32.26 -27.22 -1.21
CA ASN A 819 33.36 -26.25 -1.29
C ASN A 819 34.00 -25.95 0.08
N GLN A 820 33.63 -26.67 1.15
CA GLN A 820 34.22 -26.49 2.48
C GLN A 820 35.74 -26.70 2.39
N GLY A 821 36.52 -25.73 2.88
CA GLY A 821 37.97 -25.73 2.77
C GLY A 821 38.54 -25.12 1.46
N ARG A 822 37.71 -24.81 0.45
CA ARG A 822 38.20 -24.13 -0.77
C ARG A 822 38.51 -22.66 -0.51
N LYS A 823 39.64 -22.21 -1.07
CA LYS A 823 40.15 -20.84 -0.98
C LYS A 823 39.61 -19.96 -2.11
N PHE A 824 39.28 -18.71 -1.80
CA PHE A 824 38.76 -17.71 -2.73
C PHE A 824 39.26 -16.31 -2.37
N PHE A 825 39.30 -15.41 -3.34
CA PHE A 825 39.70 -14.01 -3.18
C PHE A 825 38.46 -13.10 -3.15
N VAL A 826 38.43 -12.13 -2.25
CA VAL A 826 37.36 -11.11 -2.15
C VAL A 826 37.91 -9.70 -1.89
N CYS A 827 37.08 -8.68 -2.11
CA CYS A 827 37.41 -7.31 -1.74
C CYS A 827 37.74 -7.18 -0.23
N PRO A 828 38.82 -6.48 0.15
CA PRO A 828 39.20 -6.27 1.56
C PRO A 828 38.24 -5.38 2.36
N LYS A 829 37.44 -4.53 1.70
CA LYS A 829 36.64 -3.50 2.38
C LYS A 829 35.46 -4.10 3.19
N PRO A 830 35.18 -3.55 4.38
CA PRO A 830 34.12 -4.05 5.26
C PRO A 830 32.72 -3.86 4.69
N MET A 831 31.78 -4.68 5.15
CA MET A 831 30.39 -4.65 4.69
C MET A 831 29.70 -3.37 5.20
N GLY A 832 29.25 -2.50 4.28
CA GLY A 832 28.64 -1.20 4.60
C GLY A 832 29.42 0.02 4.09
N ASP A 833 30.64 -0.17 3.56
CA ASP A 833 31.44 0.88 2.92
C ASP A 833 30.97 1.13 1.47
N SER A 834 30.73 2.40 1.11
CA SER A 834 30.30 2.83 -0.24
C SER A 834 31.31 2.51 -1.35
N GLY A 835 32.57 2.22 -0.99
CA GLY A 835 33.63 1.87 -1.93
C GLY A 835 33.90 0.37 -2.09
N LYS A 836 33.10 -0.52 -1.48
CA LYS A 836 33.29 -1.98 -1.57
C LYS A 836 32.83 -2.52 -2.93
N CYS A 837 33.71 -3.25 -3.61
CA CYS A 837 33.38 -3.93 -4.87
C CYS A 837 32.92 -5.38 -4.62
N ASP A 838 32.10 -5.93 -5.52
CA ASP A 838 31.60 -7.32 -5.44
C ASP A 838 32.56 -8.35 -6.06
N PHE A 839 33.87 -8.07 -6.05
CA PHE A 839 34.88 -8.98 -6.61
C PHE A 839 34.95 -10.28 -5.80
N PHE A 840 34.84 -11.40 -6.51
CA PHE A 840 34.97 -12.75 -6.00
C PHE A 840 35.64 -13.63 -7.07
N ASP A 841 36.65 -14.41 -6.69
CA ASP A 841 37.30 -15.36 -7.59
C ASP A 841 37.90 -16.55 -6.83
N TRP A 842 37.88 -17.75 -7.41
CA TRP A 842 38.38 -18.96 -6.75
C TRP A 842 39.89 -19.13 -6.90
N ALA A 843 40.61 -19.48 -5.83
CA ALA A 843 42.07 -19.56 -5.87
C ALA A 843 42.62 -20.60 -6.87
N ASP A 844 41.80 -21.57 -7.28
CA ASP A 844 42.11 -22.62 -8.27
C ASP A 844 41.81 -22.24 -9.73
N SER A 845 41.24 -21.05 -9.98
CA SER A 845 41.10 -20.51 -11.34
C SER A 845 42.48 -20.10 -11.91
N SER A 846 43.10 -20.93 -12.76
CA SER A 846 44.26 -20.53 -13.58
C SER A 846 44.08 -20.90 -15.07
N ASN A 847 44.26 -19.88 -15.92
CA ASN A 847 44.41 -19.87 -17.39
C ASN A 847 43.14 -20.08 -18.25
N GLY A 848 42.46 -18.96 -18.53
CA GLY A 848 41.57 -18.75 -19.68
C GLY A 848 41.62 -17.27 -20.11
N PRO A 849 41.46 -16.93 -21.41
CA PRO A 849 41.84 -15.63 -21.95
C PRO A 849 40.93 -14.50 -21.46
N ALA A 850 41.54 -13.31 -21.30
CA ALA A 850 40.91 -12.11 -20.76
C ALA A 850 39.69 -11.64 -21.60
N PRO A 851 38.60 -11.17 -20.96
CA PRO A 851 37.48 -10.55 -21.66
C PRO A 851 37.88 -9.15 -22.19
N PRO A 852 37.34 -8.72 -23.35
CA PRO A 852 37.68 -7.43 -23.95
C PRO A 852 37.16 -6.25 -23.10
N ALA A 853 37.98 -5.21 -23.00
CA ALA A 853 37.64 -3.95 -22.34
C ALA A 853 36.48 -3.24 -23.07
N ARG A 854 35.39 -2.92 -22.36
CA ARG A 854 34.40 -1.95 -22.84
C ARG A 854 34.97 -0.54 -22.69
N VAL A 855 35.40 0.03 -23.82
CA VAL A 855 35.74 1.44 -23.96
C VAL A 855 34.44 2.25 -24.05
N ILE A 856 34.39 3.34 -23.28
CA ILE A 856 33.37 4.39 -23.33
C ILE A 856 33.71 5.32 -24.52
N PRO A 857 32.85 5.51 -25.53
CA PRO A 857 33.04 6.57 -26.50
C PRO A 857 32.46 7.88 -25.98
N ALA A 858 33.32 8.88 -25.82
CA ALA A 858 32.95 10.27 -25.61
C ALA A 858 32.40 10.90 -26.92
N LYS A 859 31.55 11.93 -26.75
CA LYS A 859 31.00 12.82 -27.79
C LYS A 859 32.05 13.27 -28.81
N ARG A 860 31.65 13.36 -30.08
CA ARG A 860 32.22 14.33 -31.04
C ARG A 860 31.18 14.91 -32.02
N PRO A 861 31.47 16.11 -32.56
CA PRO A 861 30.50 17.09 -33.04
C PRO A 861 30.25 17.06 -34.56
N SER A 862 29.28 17.87 -34.98
CA SER A 862 28.84 18.17 -36.35
C SER A 862 29.86 18.94 -37.20
N ALA A 863 29.87 18.66 -38.52
CA ALA A 863 30.13 19.64 -39.58
C ALA A 863 29.49 19.21 -40.92
N SER A 864 28.92 20.22 -41.57
CA SER A 864 28.49 20.48 -42.96
C SER A 864 29.48 20.02 -44.06
N ASP A 865 29.23 19.96 -45.38
CA ASP A 865 28.22 20.54 -46.29
C ASP A 865 28.23 19.81 -47.66
N ASN A 866 27.12 19.97 -48.40
CA ASN A 866 26.92 20.11 -49.85
C ASN A 866 26.98 18.98 -50.91
N ASP A 867 25.85 18.95 -51.63
CA ASP A 867 25.62 18.89 -53.09
C ASP A 867 25.36 17.58 -53.87
N SER A 868 24.07 17.46 -54.24
CA SER A 868 23.53 17.31 -55.61
C SER A 868 23.39 15.95 -56.32
N ASP A 869 22.23 15.85 -56.98
CA ASP A 869 21.84 15.06 -58.16
C ASP A 869 21.48 13.56 -58.08
N ASN A 870 20.17 13.34 -57.96
CA ASN A 870 19.29 12.77 -59.02
C ASN A 870 19.80 11.57 -59.84
N ARG A 871 19.28 10.36 -59.57
CA ARG A 871 18.42 9.58 -60.50
C ARG A 871 18.03 8.20 -59.95
N SER A 872 16.76 7.92 -60.16
CA SER A 872 15.99 6.71 -59.88
C SER A 872 16.58 5.40 -60.42
N SER A 873 16.36 4.29 -59.71
CA SER A 873 16.00 2.98 -60.29
C SER A 873 15.46 2.02 -59.22
N ASN A 874 14.13 1.80 -59.27
CA ASN A 874 13.43 0.54 -59.04
C ASN A 874 13.78 -0.35 -57.83
N MET A 875 12.89 -0.37 -56.84
CA MET A 875 12.36 -1.65 -56.40
C MET A 875 10.87 -1.54 -56.06
N ARG A 876 10.05 -2.12 -56.95
CA ARG A 876 8.61 -2.30 -56.75
C ARG A 876 8.37 -3.22 -55.55
N THR A 877 7.43 -2.76 -54.74
CA THR A 877 6.60 -3.47 -53.79
C THR A 877 6.13 -4.83 -54.31
N TYR A 878 6.27 -5.88 -53.49
CA TYR A 878 5.21 -6.86 -53.30
C TYR A 878 5.04 -7.17 -51.82
N ASN A 879 3.83 -6.87 -51.39
CA ASN A 879 3.21 -7.27 -50.15
C ASN A 879 3.18 -8.82 -50.06
N CYS A 880 3.67 -9.40 -48.98
CA CYS A 880 3.27 -10.75 -48.57
C CYS A 880 3.08 -10.82 -47.05
N ASN A 881 1.83 -11.13 -46.70
CA ASN A 881 1.33 -11.73 -45.47
C ASN A 881 2.36 -12.59 -44.72
N PHE A 882 2.51 -12.38 -43.41
CA PHE A 882 2.87 -13.46 -42.48
C PHE A 882 2.01 -13.41 -41.22
N ASN A 883 1.39 -14.55 -40.96
CA ASN A 883 0.55 -14.84 -39.82
C ASN A 883 1.44 -15.45 -38.71
N SER A 884 1.25 -14.98 -37.47
CA SER A 884 1.47 -15.66 -36.18
C SER A 884 2.84 -16.27 -35.82
N GLY A 885 3.60 -15.53 -35.00
CA GLY A 885 4.55 -16.07 -34.02
C GLY A 885 4.35 -15.34 -32.68
N GLY A 886 3.77 -16.02 -31.69
CA GLY A 886 3.29 -15.41 -30.44
C GLY A 886 4.42 -14.80 -29.60
N VAL A 887 4.45 -13.47 -29.48
CA VAL A 887 5.32 -12.79 -28.51
C VAL A 887 4.75 -13.06 -27.11
N ARG A 888 5.44 -13.89 -26.30
CA ARG A 888 5.10 -14.12 -24.89
C ARG A 888 5.22 -12.80 -24.12
N ARG A 889 4.15 -12.39 -23.44
CA ARG A 889 4.10 -11.14 -22.64
C ARG A 889 3.90 -11.47 -21.17
N CYS A 890 4.59 -10.74 -20.31
CA CYS A 890 4.42 -10.86 -18.86
C CYS A 890 3.21 -10.05 -18.34
N ASP A 891 2.86 -10.16 -17.05
CA ASP A 891 1.75 -9.39 -16.44
C ASP A 891 1.95 -7.86 -16.48
N CYS A 892 3.16 -7.40 -16.80
CA CYS A 892 3.44 -5.99 -17.07
C CYS A 892 3.19 -5.59 -18.54
N ASN A 893 2.65 -6.50 -19.35
CA ASN A 893 2.46 -6.42 -20.81
C ASN A 893 3.75 -6.17 -21.62
N LEU A 894 4.92 -6.32 -20.99
CA LEU A 894 6.23 -6.28 -21.65
C LEU A 894 6.54 -7.65 -22.25
N GLN A 895 7.32 -7.67 -23.33
CA GLN A 895 7.87 -8.91 -23.88
C GLN A 895 8.63 -9.65 -22.77
N ALA A 896 8.23 -10.89 -22.50
CA ALA A 896 8.91 -11.74 -21.55
C ALA A 896 10.29 -12.09 -22.11
N VAL A 897 11.27 -12.26 -21.23
CA VAL A 897 12.60 -12.70 -21.60
C VAL A 897 12.83 -14.12 -21.16
N LEU A 898 13.44 -14.89 -22.05
CA LEU A 898 13.88 -16.25 -21.78
C LEU A 898 15.10 -16.21 -20.86
N LYS A 899 15.04 -16.94 -19.75
CA LYS A 899 16.11 -17.08 -18.75
C LYS A 899 16.32 -18.56 -18.46
N THR A 900 17.53 -18.91 -18.02
CA THR A 900 17.88 -20.29 -17.69
C THR A 900 18.11 -20.44 -16.19
N VAL A 901 17.62 -21.53 -15.60
CA VAL A 901 17.83 -21.82 -14.17
C VAL A 901 19.31 -22.04 -13.88
N SER A 902 19.90 -21.13 -13.10
CA SER A 902 21.31 -21.19 -12.68
C SER A 902 21.53 -21.85 -11.30
N LYS A 903 20.45 -22.10 -10.55
CA LYS A 903 20.48 -22.72 -9.22
C LYS A 903 20.61 -24.25 -9.34
N ASP A 904 21.48 -24.85 -8.53
CA ASP A 904 21.67 -26.30 -8.50
C ASP A 904 20.40 -27.04 -8.08
N GLY A 905 19.95 -27.96 -8.94
CA GLY A 905 18.74 -28.77 -8.80
C GLY A 905 18.38 -29.47 -10.13
N PRO A 906 17.33 -30.31 -10.17
CA PRO A 906 16.95 -31.10 -11.36
C PRO A 906 16.54 -30.26 -12.58
N THR A 907 16.27 -28.96 -12.38
CA THR A 907 15.89 -28.01 -13.43
C THR A 907 17.02 -27.07 -13.83
N LYS A 908 18.24 -27.23 -13.28
CA LYS A 908 19.42 -26.47 -13.70
C LYS A 908 19.63 -26.63 -15.20
N GLY A 909 19.71 -25.51 -15.93
CA GLY A 909 19.81 -25.52 -17.39
C GLY A 909 18.47 -25.47 -18.14
N LYS A 910 17.32 -25.62 -17.48
CA LYS A 910 16.00 -25.42 -18.13
C LYS A 910 15.71 -23.93 -18.35
N ALA A 911 15.14 -23.61 -19.49
CA ALA A 911 14.75 -22.25 -19.84
C ALA A 911 13.31 -21.94 -19.40
N PHE A 912 13.05 -20.69 -19.00
CA PHE A 912 11.76 -20.19 -18.57
C PHE A 912 11.60 -18.72 -18.98
N TRP A 913 10.39 -18.30 -19.27
CA TRP A 913 10.04 -16.92 -19.54
C TRP A 913 9.77 -16.17 -18.24
N ALA A 914 10.34 -14.98 -18.12
CA ALA A 914 10.15 -14.12 -16.95
C ALA A 914 10.05 -12.65 -17.36
N CYS A 915 9.55 -11.84 -16.43
CA CYS A 915 9.47 -10.40 -16.63
C CYS A 915 10.85 -9.77 -16.92
N ASN A 916 10.93 -8.98 -18.00
CA ASN A 916 12.14 -8.30 -18.48
C ASN A 916 12.56 -7.06 -17.65
N ARG A 917 12.05 -6.89 -16.44
CA ARG A 917 12.46 -5.75 -15.61
C ARG A 917 13.74 -6.07 -14.85
N GLU A 918 14.69 -5.15 -14.89
CA GLU A 918 15.99 -5.29 -14.24
C GLU A 918 15.87 -5.21 -12.71
N SER A 919 15.03 -4.30 -12.20
CA SER A 919 14.78 -4.13 -10.76
C SER A 919 13.90 -5.26 -10.19
N ALA A 920 14.41 -5.92 -9.14
CA ALA A 920 13.70 -6.98 -8.43
C ALA A 920 12.39 -6.51 -7.76
N ARG A 921 12.26 -5.22 -7.44
CA ARG A 921 11.05 -4.62 -6.86
C ARG A 921 9.98 -4.28 -7.91
N LEU A 922 10.36 -4.17 -9.19
CA LEU A 922 9.48 -3.75 -10.28
C LEU A 922 9.00 -4.91 -11.15
N ARG A 923 9.60 -6.10 -11.03
CA ARG A 923 9.21 -7.32 -11.76
C ARG A 923 7.84 -7.81 -11.29
N CYS A 924 6.95 -8.13 -12.24
CA CYS A 924 5.77 -8.92 -11.93
C CYS A 924 6.15 -10.39 -11.66
N GLY A 925 5.22 -11.14 -11.08
CA GLY A 925 5.40 -12.55 -10.75
C GLY A 925 5.34 -13.51 -11.95
N PHE A 926 5.21 -13.00 -13.17
CA PHE A 926 5.10 -13.80 -14.39
C PHE A 926 6.26 -14.79 -14.53
N PHE A 927 5.89 -16.06 -14.70
CA PHE A 927 6.79 -17.19 -14.86
C PHE A 927 6.10 -18.27 -15.70
N GLU A 928 6.77 -18.74 -16.74
CA GLU A 928 6.29 -19.81 -17.63
C GLU A 928 7.50 -20.65 -18.07
N TRP A 929 7.42 -21.99 -18.03
CA TRP A 929 8.51 -22.84 -18.54
C TRP A 929 8.57 -22.77 -20.07
N ASP A 930 9.78 -22.79 -20.63
CA ASP A 930 9.94 -22.88 -22.08
C ASP A 930 9.97 -24.36 -22.49
N ASP A 931 8.79 -24.89 -22.77
CA ASP A 931 8.63 -26.25 -23.29
C ASP A 931 8.87 -26.19 -24.81
N GLY A 932 10.14 -26.36 -25.23
CA GLY A 932 10.52 -26.32 -26.64
C GLY A 932 9.72 -27.31 -27.49
N SER A 933 9.26 -26.87 -28.66
CA SER A 933 8.61 -27.71 -29.66
C SER A 933 9.60 -28.78 -30.15
N ALA A 934 9.36 -30.03 -29.80
CA ALA A 934 10.08 -31.17 -30.36
C ALA A 934 9.56 -31.43 -31.78
N ASP A 935 10.26 -30.92 -32.78
CA ASP A 935 10.15 -31.40 -34.15
C ASP A 935 10.72 -32.82 -34.22
N THR A 936 9.86 -33.82 -34.28
CA THR A 936 10.25 -35.19 -34.66
C THR A 936 10.37 -35.26 -36.17
N SER A 937 11.60 -35.29 -36.65
CA SER A 937 11.95 -35.64 -38.03
C SER A 937 11.80 -37.14 -38.23
N ASP A 938 10.84 -37.57 -39.04
CA ASP A 938 10.84 -38.90 -39.66
C ASP A 938 10.78 -38.78 -41.18
N SER A 939 11.61 -39.59 -41.83
CA SER A 939 12.00 -39.51 -43.24
C SER A 939 11.32 -40.60 -44.07
N ASN A 940 11.09 -40.31 -45.36
CA ASN A 940 10.71 -41.21 -46.47
C ASN A 940 9.26 -41.77 -46.41
N ASN A 941 8.48 -41.94 -47.48
CA ASN A 941 8.82 -42.20 -48.88
C ASN A 941 7.56 -41.98 -49.77
N SER A 942 7.78 -41.45 -50.97
CA SER A 942 7.13 -41.76 -52.27
C SER A 942 5.60 -41.83 -52.49
N ALA A 943 5.19 -40.99 -53.46
CA ALA A 943 4.33 -41.30 -54.62
C ALA A 943 2.80 -41.47 -54.46
N GLY A 944 2.07 -40.81 -55.37
CA GLY A 944 0.70 -41.18 -55.75
C GLY A 944 -0.24 -39.97 -55.84
N GLY A 945 -0.73 -39.66 -57.04
CA GLY A 945 -1.41 -38.40 -57.38
C GLY A 945 -2.92 -38.49 -57.64
N GLY A 946 -3.46 -37.32 -58.02
CA GLY A 946 -4.74 -37.12 -58.73
C GLY A 946 -6.00 -37.11 -57.85
N ARG A 947 -7.13 -36.51 -58.24
CA ARG A 947 -7.52 -35.46 -59.19
C ARG A 947 -9.05 -35.32 -59.01
N TYR A 948 -9.59 -34.09 -59.12
CA TYR A 948 -10.99 -33.69 -59.39
C TYR A 948 -12.14 -33.99 -58.40
N GLY A 949 -12.82 -32.90 -58.00
CA GLY A 949 -14.15 -32.56 -58.55
C GLY A 949 -15.37 -32.59 -57.61
N GLY A 950 -16.15 -31.50 -57.65
CA GLY A 950 -17.63 -31.62 -57.62
C GLY A 950 -18.38 -30.98 -56.45
N GLN A 951 -19.17 -29.96 -56.76
CA GLN A 951 -20.12 -29.23 -55.91
C GLN A 951 -21.34 -30.10 -55.47
N THR A 952 -21.96 -29.81 -54.32
CA THR A 952 -23.35 -29.27 -54.18
C THR A 952 -23.94 -29.40 -52.76
N SER A 953 -24.67 -28.34 -52.38
CA SER A 953 -25.84 -28.20 -51.48
C SER A 953 -25.94 -28.81 -50.06
N ARG A 954 -25.99 -27.87 -49.11
CA ARG A 954 -26.99 -27.65 -48.03
C ARG A 954 -27.65 -28.86 -47.34
N GLY A 955 -27.39 -28.97 -46.04
CA GLY A 955 -28.28 -29.66 -45.08
C GLY A 955 -27.71 -29.71 -43.65
N ASN A 956 -28.27 -28.88 -42.77
CA ASN A 956 -28.34 -28.95 -41.30
C ASN A 956 -27.73 -30.17 -40.57
N SER A 957 -26.93 -29.94 -39.52
CA SER A 957 -27.18 -30.43 -38.14
C SER A 957 -26.02 -30.15 -37.17
N ARG A 958 -26.40 -30.05 -35.90
CA ARG A 958 -25.63 -29.69 -34.72
C ARG A 958 -24.71 -30.81 -34.23
N SER A 959 -23.65 -30.38 -33.54
CA SER A 959 -22.96 -30.95 -32.37
C SER A 959 -23.40 -32.32 -31.83
N SER A 960 -22.42 -33.20 -31.53
CA SER A 960 -21.96 -33.50 -30.15
C SER A 960 -20.97 -34.68 -30.06
N GLY A 961 -20.01 -34.55 -29.12
CA GLY A 961 -19.22 -35.63 -28.49
C GLY A 961 -17.90 -35.97 -29.18
N GLY A 962 -16.75 -36.19 -28.54
CA GLY A 962 -16.25 -36.27 -27.16
C GLY A 962 -14.72 -36.54 -27.30
N GLY A 963 -13.80 -36.10 -26.43
CA GLY A 963 -13.45 -36.70 -25.14
C GLY A 963 -11.97 -37.20 -25.12
N GLY A 964 -11.25 -36.93 -24.01
CA GLY A 964 -9.97 -37.56 -23.57
C GLY A 964 -8.67 -36.99 -24.18
N GLY A 965 -7.51 -36.89 -23.52
CA GLY A 965 -6.94 -37.21 -22.19
C GLY A 965 -5.49 -36.63 -22.20
N GLY A 966 -4.90 -36.12 -21.11
CA GLY A 966 -4.24 -36.93 -20.08
C GLY A 966 -2.81 -37.35 -20.47
N GLY A 967 -1.81 -36.48 -20.25
CA GLY A 967 -0.38 -36.83 -20.32
C GLY A 967 0.29 -36.56 -18.97
N GLY A 968 0.39 -37.59 -18.12
CA GLY A 968 0.88 -37.52 -16.75
C GLY A 968 2.39 -37.78 -16.63
N GLY A 969 3.06 -37.02 -15.76
CA GLY A 969 4.39 -37.35 -15.24
C GLY A 969 4.31 -38.28 -14.02
N GLU A 970 5.35 -39.09 -13.82
CA GLU A 970 5.49 -40.03 -12.70
C GLU A 970 5.65 -39.32 -11.35
N CYS A 971 5.11 -39.92 -10.28
CA CYS A 971 5.27 -39.44 -8.91
C CYS A 971 6.74 -39.52 -8.46
N TYR A 972 7.35 -38.38 -8.17
CA TYR A 972 8.77 -38.24 -7.82
C TYR A 972 9.18 -38.88 -6.46
N ARG A 973 8.25 -39.53 -5.74
CA ARG A 973 8.52 -40.26 -4.50
C ARG A 973 8.55 -41.78 -4.68
N CYS A 974 7.80 -42.35 -5.64
CA CYS A 974 7.73 -43.80 -5.88
C CYS A 974 7.79 -44.22 -7.36
N GLY A 975 7.83 -43.28 -8.31
CA GLY A 975 7.87 -43.53 -9.76
C GLY A 975 6.54 -43.94 -10.39
N GLN A 976 5.45 -44.05 -9.63
CA GLN A 976 4.16 -44.46 -10.19
C GLN A 976 3.33 -43.26 -10.65
N THR A 977 2.61 -43.40 -11.77
CA THR A 977 1.67 -42.40 -12.26
C THR A 977 0.35 -42.45 -11.48
N GLY A 978 -0.46 -41.39 -11.55
CA GLY A 978 -1.80 -41.37 -10.94
C GLY A 978 -1.91 -40.75 -9.55
N HIS A 979 -0.82 -40.20 -8.98
CA HIS A 979 -0.87 -39.38 -7.77
C HIS A 979 0.33 -38.42 -7.69
N TRP A 980 0.22 -37.37 -6.87
CA TRP A 980 1.31 -36.42 -6.63
C TRP A 980 2.18 -36.90 -5.46
N ALA A 981 3.45 -36.49 -5.41
CA ALA A 981 4.35 -36.89 -4.33
C ALA A 981 3.91 -36.43 -2.93
N SER A 982 2.96 -35.50 -2.83
CA SER A 982 2.28 -35.12 -1.58
C SER A 982 1.41 -36.23 -1.01
N ASP A 983 0.78 -37.02 -1.88
CA ASP A 983 -0.25 -38.01 -1.54
C ASP A 983 0.26 -39.44 -1.75
N CYS A 984 1.59 -39.59 -1.82
CA CYS A 984 2.23 -40.87 -2.04
C CYS A 984 2.05 -41.79 -0.81
N PRO A 985 1.39 -42.96 -0.96
CA PRO A 985 1.05 -43.83 0.16
C PRO A 985 2.25 -44.54 0.79
N ASN A 986 3.45 -44.45 0.19
CA ASN A 986 4.68 -45.06 0.72
C ASN A 986 5.60 -44.02 1.41
N PRO A 987 6.03 -44.26 2.67
CA PRO A 987 7.04 -43.42 3.32
C PRO A 987 8.44 -43.63 2.71
N ARG A 988 9.24 -42.55 2.67
CA ARG A 988 10.57 -42.48 2.02
C ARG A 988 11.52 -43.57 2.53
N GLN A 989 11.99 -44.44 1.64
CA GLN A 989 13.21 -45.22 1.86
C GLN A 989 14.43 -44.35 1.52
N ASN A 990 15.36 -44.26 2.46
CA ASN A 990 16.66 -43.62 2.29
C ASN A 990 17.53 -44.51 1.40
N SER A 991 17.94 -44.02 0.23
CA SER A 991 19.04 -44.61 -0.51
C SER A 991 20.03 -43.53 -0.93
N ASN A 992 21.18 -43.55 -0.26
CA ASN A 992 22.46 -43.31 -0.90
C ASN A 992 23.55 -43.95 -0.02
N LEU A 993 24.23 -44.95 -0.57
CA LEU A 993 25.70 -45.01 -0.65
C LEU A 993 26.13 -46.16 -1.58
N ASN A 994 26.64 -45.74 -2.74
CA ASN A 994 27.78 -46.25 -3.52
C ASN A 994 28.39 -47.62 -3.19
N SER A 995 28.63 -48.47 -4.21
CA SER A 995 29.92 -48.60 -4.94
C SER A 995 30.11 -49.99 -5.58
N ASN A 996 30.72 -49.96 -6.77
CA ASN A 996 31.17 -51.11 -7.55
C ASN A 996 32.21 -51.97 -6.80
N SER A 997 32.06 -53.29 -6.81
CA SER A 997 33.20 -54.21 -7.00
C SER A 997 32.71 -55.60 -7.40
N ASN A 998 33.53 -56.21 -8.25
CA ASN A 998 33.28 -57.41 -9.02
C ASN A 998 33.58 -58.69 -8.20
N SER A 999 33.02 -59.81 -8.68
CA SER A 999 33.47 -61.20 -8.51
C SER A 999 33.26 -61.97 -7.18
N ASN A 1000 32.39 -62.97 -7.31
CA ASN A 1000 32.55 -64.40 -6.94
C ASN A 1000 32.12 -64.95 -5.56
N SER A 1001 31.31 -66.01 -5.68
CA SER A 1001 31.21 -67.23 -4.87
C SER A 1001 30.61 -67.22 -3.44
N ASN A 1002 29.40 -67.78 -3.38
CA ASN A 1002 29.00 -68.98 -2.63
C ASN A 1002 28.68 -68.92 -1.11
N SER A 1003 27.46 -69.41 -0.82
CA SER A 1003 27.02 -70.24 0.32
C SER A 1003 26.60 -69.64 1.69
N ASN A 1004 25.38 -70.06 2.08
CA ASN A 1004 24.91 -70.55 3.39
C ASN A 1004 24.65 -69.63 4.61
N SER A 1005 23.34 -69.48 4.88
CA SER A 1005 22.60 -69.95 6.07
C SER A 1005 22.80 -69.34 7.49
N ARG A 1006 21.64 -68.95 8.06
CA ARG A 1006 21.09 -69.31 9.39
C ARG A 1006 21.61 -68.64 10.69
N THR A 1007 20.67 -67.90 11.31
CA THR A 1007 20.13 -68.01 12.70
C THR A 1007 20.94 -67.64 13.95
N SER A 1008 20.16 -67.26 14.98
CA SER A 1008 20.39 -67.18 16.45
C SER A 1008 20.78 -65.78 16.98
N ALA A 1009 20.02 -65.09 17.84
CA ALA A 1009 19.30 -65.38 19.09
C ALA A 1009 20.14 -65.23 20.38
N ALA A 1010 19.79 -64.17 21.13
CA ALA A 1010 19.70 -64.04 22.60
C ALA A 1010 20.94 -64.22 23.52
N LYS A 1011 21.13 -63.23 24.41
CA LYS A 1011 21.29 -63.32 25.89
C LYS A 1011 21.64 -61.93 26.44
N ARG A 1012 20.80 -61.31 27.29
CA ARG A 1012 20.70 -61.42 28.78
C ARG A 1012 21.93 -60.90 29.55
N GLY A 1013 21.68 -59.92 30.42
CA GLY A 1013 22.53 -59.51 31.55
C GLY A 1013 21.79 -58.49 32.42
N SER A 1014 21.78 -58.69 33.74
CA SER A 1014 20.76 -58.25 34.70
C SER A 1014 21.32 -57.52 35.92
N SER A 1015 20.42 -56.89 36.69
CA SER A 1015 20.48 -56.56 38.14
C SER A 1015 21.08 -55.18 38.52
N SER A 1016 20.65 -54.41 39.54
CA SER A 1016 19.74 -54.63 40.69
C SER A 1016 19.29 -53.28 41.35
N SER A 1017 18.07 -53.29 41.95
CA SER A 1017 17.58 -52.68 43.24
C SER A 1017 18.03 -51.26 43.70
N THR A 1018 17.26 -50.37 44.35
CA THR A 1018 16.12 -50.50 45.30
C THR A 1018 15.45 -49.13 45.62
N ARG A 1019 14.14 -49.18 45.96
CA ARG A 1019 13.34 -48.40 46.94
C ARG A 1019 12.96 -46.89 46.79
N ARG A 1020 11.65 -46.74 46.48
CA ARG A 1020 10.58 -45.77 46.83
C ARG A 1020 10.82 -44.60 47.81
N GLY A 1021 10.30 -43.43 47.41
CA GLY A 1021 9.79 -42.34 48.26
C GLY A 1021 9.04 -41.27 47.44
N ARG A 1022 7.81 -40.90 47.84
CA ARG A 1022 6.88 -39.97 47.14
C ARG A 1022 7.31 -38.50 47.23
N GLY A 1023 7.02 -37.70 46.19
CA GLY A 1023 7.03 -36.22 46.26
C GLY A 1023 6.66 -35.56 44.94
N ARG A 1024 5.69 -34.62 44.98
CA ARG A 1024 5.27 -33.72 43.88
C ARG A 1024 6.44 -32.86 43.37
N GLY A 1025 6.50 -32.62 42.06
CA GLY A 1025 7.38 -31.60 41.45
C GLY A 1025 7.58 -31.84 39.96
N GLY A 1026 7.39 -30.80 39.13
CA GLY A 1026 7.42 -30.90 37.68
C GLY A 1026 8.80 -31.04 37.04
N ASN A 1027 8.81 -31.30 35.73
CA ASN A 1027 9.80 -30.89 34.72
C ASN A 1027 9.38 -31.51 33.37
N LYS A 1028 9.28 -30.76 32.25
CA LYS A 1028 10.37 -30.26 31.40
C LYS A 1028 11.50 -31.30 31.19
N ALA A 1029 11.54 -31.95 30.03
CA ALA A 1029 12.72 -31.95 29.13
C ALA A 1029 12.67 -33.11 28.13
N ALA A 1030 12.70 -32.75 26.84
CA ALA A 1030 13.48 -33.37 25.77
C ALA A 1030 13.60 -32.28 24.70
N GLY A 1031 14.73 -31.77 24.20
CA GLY A 1031 16.18 -31.80 24.45
C GLY A 1031 16.70 -30.84 23.34
N LYS A 1032 17.44 -29.74 23.53
CA LYS A 1032 18.73 -29.45 24.19
C LYS A 1032 19.97 -30.12 23.61
N ASP A 1033 19.91 -30.59 22.35
CA ASP A 1033 21.11 -31.05 21.61
C ASP A 1033 21.41 -30.30 20.30
N ASP A 1034 20.52 -29.40 19.86
CA ASP A 1034 20.82 -28.49 18.74
C ASP A 1034 21.43 -27.18 19.25
N GLY A 1035 22.66 -26.89 18.83
CA GLY A 1035 23.35 -25.65 19.20
C GLY A 1035 22.59 -24.40 18.77
N CYS A 1036 22.71 -23.32 19.55
CA CYS A 1036 22.12 -22.03 19.23
C CYS A 1036 22.49 -21.60 17.81
N PHE A 1037 21.50 -21.36 16.93
CA PHE A 1037 21.73 -21.04 15.52
C PHE A 1037 22.49 -19.72 15.28
N ARG A 1038 22.65 -18.87 16.31
CA ARG A 1038 23.39 -17.60 16.20
C ARG A 1038 24.86 -17.71 16.60
N CYS A 1039 25.18 -18.35 17.72
CA CYS A 1039 26.56 -18.44 18.22
C CYS A 1039 27.14 -19.87 18.25
N GLY A 1040 26.35 -20.89 17.89
CA GLY A 1040 26.77 -22.29 17.86
C GLY A 1040 26.97 -22.95 19.22
N LYS A 1041 26.72 -22.24 20.33
CA LYS A 1041 26.87 -22.82 21.68
C LYS A 1041 25.57 -23.47 22.14
N ASN A 1042 25.68 -24.63 22.77
CA ASN A 1042 24.54 -25.35 23.34
C ASN A 1042 24.09 -24.68 24.65
N GLY A 1043 22.82 -24.84 25.00
CA GLY A 1043 22.31 -24.48 26.33
C GLY A 1043 21.39 -23.26 26.41
N HIS A 1044 21.16 -22.52 25.33
CA HIS A 1044 20.21 -21.40 25.23
C HIS A 1044 19.57 -21.35 23.84
N TRP A 1045 18.42 -20.68 23.73
CA TRP A 1045 17.74 -20.48 22.45
C TRP A 1045 18.36 -19.32 21.67
N SER A 1046 18.23 -19.31 20.35
CA SER A 1046 18.67 -18.20 19.49
C SER A 1046 18.08 -16.85 19.85
N SER A 1047 16.92 -16.84 20.52
CA SER A 1047 16.24 -15.65 21.04
C SER A 1047 16.89 -15.06 22.30
N GLU A 1048 17.78 -15.80 22.96
CA GLU A 1048 18.44 -15.43 24.21
C GLU A 1048 19.97 -15.30 24.02
N CYS A 1049 20.44 -15.23 22.78
CA CYS A 1049 21.86 -15.14 22.43
C CYS A 1049 22.39 -13.72 22.73
N PRO A 1050 23.37 -13.54 23.65
CA PRO A 1050 23.83 -12.22 24.09
C PRO A 1050 24.86 -11.54 23.16
N GLY A 1051 25.01 -12.04 21.93
CA GLY A 1051 25.88 -11.50 20.89
C GLY A 1051 25.32 -11.78 19.51
#